data_AF-A0A270B9M8-F1
#
_entry.id   AF-A0A270B9M8-F1
#
_cell.length_a   1.000
_cell.length_b   1.000
_cell.length_c   1.000
_cell.angle_alpha   90.00
_cell.angle_beta   90.00
_cell.angle_gamma   90.00
#
_symmetry.space_group_name_H-M   'P 1'
#
loop_
_entity.id
_entity.type
_entity.pdbx_description
1 polymer ?
#
loop_
_entity_poly.entity_id
_entity_poly.type
_entity_poly.pdbx_seq_one_letter_code
_entity_poly.pdbx_strand_id
1 'polypeptide(L)'
;MAVTAFVMLGGTTPPSGLGLSPAQIDDFLVSGTYSSYEPQPLTQWDLDVRAALVAKDRGGAVAALAPRYGLSAARMAELVRLWVVSDNIRFDVRPTKQAAAARLDIRRRTLALVAEARTALVVEAAAVTLDRLDECRAEDFDALMAGAADRRRDAWLIANSAPCGSHFLRAARALDGQVFLPPLIRAAHYGALARVDALSLYAWLISPEALARVAESDRDALAARLVLLYADKLFDTGQSDAAVALIDSQPAPVGALLRTGKMGAATATVDGVPVTFAAEDQARTIMLHLASAYALDGRRDEAAALLGRIGDRAAAEKALRCRLDASAESEAGFACRDKEDPDWLGQMMLVHFLDHPADDPYPLAEAGFSSQGTSRDAIPDLACRLFDPAEFPDICAEARRRVVDATGIAGEDYDADTKTALGVELAALSLPGFAAQRAAQEQALRAVVARNSAPDTEAPASRRVSIDPDPAPFAAQPLPVALRKAPRRPSAWPKDAAPLPDDFLPVRFERAGTRAVAISLSQNFDPVGEVSGGGYWVHLSDDGGRHWQAPLYTGLADRFPYVVPAEARMPLLGDDGAIDLEVEVALLDTASITYPPVALATRRKQADLYLRLPIADLARDNDGDGFSDIAARHLLLDAKGDAAPMLIGARKADACGPMSRAQGAQIALLGKLFDVRVAPLVEPLDVAQSDLGARMAQWGTAASGPARPVFLLGDPADFACLDSDRPIIVYSKRHLVALARKSPDFHPVTMPKIVFNRARDRGYVEWSAGWTGGTFRLRFVDNRWRIDTIGSWIT
;
A
#
# COMPACT_ATOMS: atom_id res chain seq x y z
N MET A 1 8.33 -19.22 5.17
CA MET A 1 6.88 -19.48 5.26
C MET A 1 6.31 -19.40 3.85
N ALA A 2 5.72 -20.49 3.36
CA ALA A 2 5.10 -20.54 2.04
C ALA A 2 3.67 -19.99 2.15
N VAL A 3 3.42 -18.81 1.56
CA VAL A 3 2.06 -18.31 1.37
C VAL A 3 1.49 -19.04 0.16
N THR A 4 0.62 -20.02 0.43
CA THR A 4 -0.17 -20.70 -0.61
C THR A 4 -1.24 -19.73 -1.10
N ALA A 5 -0.92 -18.94 -2.13
CA ALA A 5 -1.91 -18.20 -2.88
C ALA A 5 -2.81 -19.20 -3.61
N PHE A 6 -4.07 -19.32 -3.18
CA PHE A 6 -5.09 -20.05 -3.92
C PHE A 6 -5.43 -19.28 -5.19
N VAL A 7 -4.76 -19.62 -6.29
CA VAL A 7 -5.12 -19.16 -7.64
C VAL A 7 -6.38 -19.93 -8.07
N MET A 8 -7.52 -19.26 -8.04
CA MET A 8 -8.75 -19.73 -8.69
C MET A 8 -8.55 -19.65 -10.21
N LEU A 9 -8.22 -20.77 -10.85
CA LEU A 9 -8.22 -20.90 -12.31
C LEU A 9 -9.67 -20.94 -12.83
N GLY A 10 -10.28 -19.77 -13.00
CA GLY A 10 -11.62 -19.62 -13.57
C GLY A 10 -11.66 -19.99 -15.06
N GLY A 11 -12.54 -20.95 -15.39
CA GLY A 11 -12.68 -21.59 -16.69
C GLY A 11 -13.08 -20.67 -17.86
N THR A 12 -12.82 -21.18 -19.05
CA THR A 12 -12.99 -20.54 -20.35
C THR A 12 -14.46 -20.43 -20.81
N THR A 13 -14.73 -19.35 -21.56
CA THR A 13 -15.89 -19.06 -22.46
C THR A 13 -17.27 -18.71 -21.86
N PRO A 14 -17.91 -17.58 -22.26
CA PRO A 14 -19.33 -17.36 -22.04
C PRO A 14 -20.14 -18.09 -23.13
N PRO A 15 -21.03 -19.04 -22.79
CA PRO A 15 -21.98 -19.56 -23.75
C PRO A 15 -23.07 -18.51 -23.98
N SER A 16 -23.39 -18.26 -25.24
CA SER A 16 -24.53 -17.48 -25.73
C SER A 16 -25.90 -18.14 -25.44
N GLY A 17 -26.03 -18.88 -24.32
CA GLY A 17 -27.23 -19.60 -23.90
C GLY A 17 -27.96 -18.88 -22.75
N LEU A 18 -29.28 -18.97 -22.75
CA LEU A 18 -30.22 -18.33 -21.79
C LEU A 18 -30.12 -18.86 -20.33
N GLY A 19 -29.05 -19.55 -19.93
CA GLY A 19 -28.88 -20.28 -18.65
C GLY A 19 -27.68 -19.83 -17.83
N LEU A 20 -27.78 -19.92 -16.49
CA LEU A 20 -26.63 -19.84 -15.58
C LEU A 20 -25.93 -21.20 -15.55
N SER A 21 -24.61 -21.25 -15.67
CA SER A 21 -23.85 -22.49 -15.49
C SER A 21 -23.71 -22.85 -14.00
N PRO A 22 -23.52 -24.13 -13.65
CA PRO A 22 -23.23 -24.52 -12.27
C PRO A 22 -22.01 -23.79 -11.68
N ALA A 23 -20.97 -23.57 -12.48
CA ALA A 23 -19.77 -22.83 -12.06
C ALA A 23 -20.09 -21.36 -11.73
N GLN A 24 -20.92 -20.70 -12.54
CA GLN A 24 -21.35 -19.32 -12.25
C GLN A 24 -22.15 -19.23 -10.95
N ILE A 25 -22.94 -20.26 -10.62
CA ILE A 25 -23.66 -20.33 -9.35
C ILE A 25 -22.69 -20.56 -8.19
N ASP A 26 -21.70 -21.45 -8.37
CA ASP A 26 -20.67 -21.70 -7.35
C ASP A 26 -19.87 -20.44 -7.02
N ASP A 27 -19.39 -19.72 -8.03
CA ASP A 27 -18.66 -18.46 -7.86
C ASP A 27 -19.49 -17.44 -7.08
N PHE A 28 -20.77 -17.29 -7.45
CA PHE A 28 -21.72 -16.41 -6.76
C PHE A 28 -21.95 -16.84 -5.32
N LEU A 29 -22.11 -18.14 -5.02
CA LEU A 29 -22.35 -18.61 -3.66
C LEU A 29 -21.14 -18.42 -2.74
N VAL A 30 -19.92 -18.41 -3.30
CA VAL A 30 -18.68 -18.13 -2.56
C VAL A 30 -18.44 -16.63 -2.38
N SER A 31 -19.05 -15.78 -3.20
CA SER A 31 -18.96 -14.32 -3.04
C SER A 31 -19.69 -13.81 -1.79
N GLY A 32 -19.29 -12.65 -1.30
CA GLY A 32 -19.93 -12.01 -0.13
C GLY A 32 -21.39 -11.63 -0.40
N THR A 33 -22.24 -11.70 0.62
CA THR A 33 -23.64 -11.27 0.51
C THR A 33 -23.72 -9.78 0.24
N TYR A 34 -24.69 -9.37 -0.57
CA TYR A 34 -24.96 -7.96 -0.75
C TYR A 34 -25.44 -7.35 0.57
N SER A 35 -24.94 -6.16 0.87
CA SER A 35 -25.42 -5.34 1.98
C SER A 35 -25.64 -3.92 1.46
N SER A 36 -26.71 -3.30 1.94
CA SER A 36 -27.00 -1.88 1.76
C SER A 36 -26.97 -1.20 3.11
N TYR A 37 -26.88 0.13 3.13
CA TYR A 37 -26.87 0.91 4.36
C TYR A 37 -28.19 0.85 5.13
N GLU A 38 -29.29 0.51 4.47
CA GLU A 38 -30.62 0.39 5.06
C GLU A 38 -31.24 -0.95 4.71
N PRO A 39 -32.14 -1.50 5.54
CA PRO A 39 -32.88 -2.70 5.18
C PRO A 39 -33.69 -2.48 3.89
N GLN A 40 -33.19 -3.02 2.79
CA GLN A 40 -33.85 -2.99 1.48
C GLN A 40 -34.44 -4.37 1.14
N PRO A 41 -35.55 -4.43 0.38
CA PRO A 41 -36.03 -5.65 -0.25
C PRO A 41 -34.92 -6.44 -0.93
N LEU A 42 -33.96 -5.76 -1.57
CA LEU A 42 -32.81 -6.38 -2.23
C LEU A 42 -31.92 -7.21 -1.29
N THR A 43 -31.64 -6.73 -0.07
CA THR A 43 -30.77 -7.45 0.88
C THR A 43 -31.38 -8.79 1.26
N GLN A 44 -32.67 -8.81 1.61
CA GLN A 44 -33.36 -10.05 1.94
C GLN A 44 -33.51 -10.96 0.70
N TRP A 45 -33.73 -10.36 -0.47
CA TRP A 45 -33.82 -11.11 -1.72
C TRP A 45 -32.49 -11.77 -2.10
N ASP A 46 -31.34 -11.11 -1.95
CA ASP A 46 -30.01 -11.71 -2.20
C ASP A 46 -29.80 -12.96 -1.33
N LEU A 47 -30.13 -12.86 -0.03
CA LEU A 47 -30.06 -14.00 0.89
C LEU A 47 -30.98 -15.15 0.44
N ASP A 48 -32.21 -14.84 0.03
CA ASP A 48 -33.14 -15.85 -0.45
C ASP A 48 -32.68 -16.47 -1.79
N VAL A 49 -32.09 -15.69 -2.70
CA VAL A 49 -31.51 -16.17 -3.96
C VAL A 49 -30.37 -17.14 -3.68
N ARG A 50 -29.44 -16.77 -2.80
CA ARG A 50 -28.32 -17.62 -2.38
C ARG A 50 -28.83 -18.93 -1.78
N ALA A 51 -29.77 -18.84 -0.83
CA ALA A 51 -30.37 -20.03 -0.21
C ALA A 51 -31.07 -20.93 -1.24
N ALA A 52 -31.81 -20.34 -2.18
CA ALA A 52 -32.53 -21.08 -3.21
C ALA A 52 -31.60 -21.72 -4.27
N LEU A 53 -30.42 -21.15 -4.51
CA LEU A 53 -29.44 -21.64 -5.48
C LEU A 53 -28.46 -22.68 -4.92
N VAL A 54 -28.49 -23.00 -3.62
CA VAL A 54 -27.62 -24.04 -3.01
C VAL A 54 -27.77 -25.39 -3.72
N ALA A 55 -28.98 -25.76 -4.13
CA ALA A 55 -29.25 -26.99 -4.87
C ALA A 55 -28.82 -26.92 -6.36
N LYS A 56 -28.31 -25.78 -6.81
CA LYS A 56 -27.95 -25.45 -8.21
C LYS A 56 -29.11 -25.62 -9.19
N ASP A 57 -30.35 -25.59 -8.69
CA ASP A 57 -31.58 -25.66 -9.48
C ASP A 57 -32.16 -24.26 -9.66
N ARG A 58 -31.84 -23.63 -10.79
CA ARG A 58 -32.40 -22.32 -11.15
C ARG A 58 -33.92 -22.36 -11.29
N GLY A 59 -34.48 -23.45 -11.82
CA GLY A 59 -35.93 -23.58 -12.04
C GLY A 59 -36.67 -23.59 -10.71
N GLY A 60 -36.20 -24.40 -9.76
CA GLY A 60 -36.68 -24.45 -8.39
C GLY A 60 -36.54 -23.10 -7.67
N ALA A 61 -35.39 -22.42 -7.81
CA ALA A 61 -35.17 -21.11 -7.22
C ALA A 61 -36.16 -20.06 -7.75
N VAL A 62 -36.37 -19.99 -9.06
CA VAL A 62 -37.33 -19.07 -9.68
C VAL A 62 -38.76 -19.38 -9.23
N ALA A 63 -39.15 -20.65 -9.19
CA ALA A 63 -40.49 -21.07 -8.77
C ALA A 63 -40.78 -20.69 -7.30
N ALA A 64 -39.77 -20.76 -6.43
CA ALA A 64 -39.88 -20.36 -5.03
C ALA A 64 -39.93 -18.84 -4.84
N LEU A 65 -39.10 -18.09 -5.57
CA LEU A 65 -38.92 -16.65 -5.36
C LEU A 65 -39.99 -15.79 -6.05
N ALA A 66 -40.41 -16.17 -7.26
CA ALA A 66 -41.35 -15.39 -8.07
C ALA A 66 -42.64 -14.98 -7.33
N PRO A 67 -43.40 -15.92 -6.69
CA PRO A 67 -44.61 -15.55 -5.97
C PRO A 67 -44.32 -14.73 -4.71
N ARG A 68 -43.21 -14.99 -4.01
CA ARG A 68 -42.83 -14.29 -2.77
C ARG A 68 -42.58 -12.80 -3.01
N TYR A 69 -42.01 -12.45 -4.17
CA TYR A 69 -41.64 -11.08 -4.52
C TYR A 69 -42.57 -10.44 -5.58
N GLY A 70 -43.69 -11.08 -5.91
CA GLY A 70 -44.70 -10.52 -6.81
C GLY A 70 -44.24 -10.35 -8.27
N LEU A 71 -43.31 -11.19 -8.75
CA LEU A 71 -42.83 -11.17 -10.13
C LEU A 71 -43.32 -12.40 -10.89
N SER A 72 -43.48 -12.28 -12.22
CA SER A 72 -43.70 -13.47 -13.05
C SER A 72 -42.44 -14.34 -13.07
N ALA A 73 -42.60 -15.65 -13.27
CA ALA A 73 -41.47 -16.58 -13.33
C ALA A 73 -40.41 -16.16 -14.36
N ALA A 74 -40.84 -15.65 -15.53
CA ALA A 74 -39.92 -15.15 -16.56
C ALA A 74 -39.09 -13.95 -16.09
N ARG A 75 -39.71 -12.99 -15.40
CA ARG A 75 -39.04 -11.79 -14.89
C ARG A 75 -38.10 -12.10 -13.73
N MET A 76 -38.52 -12.98 -12.81
CA MET A 76 -37.67 -13.45 -11.73
C MET A 76 -36.47 -14.24 -12.27
N ALA A 77 -36.66 -15.08 -13.29
CA ALA A 77 -35.56 -15.79 -13.93
C ALA A 77 -34.52 -14.84 -14.54
N GLU A 78 -34.95 -13.77 -15.19
CA GLU A 78 -34.03 -12.78 -15.75
C GLU A 78 -33.34 -11.96 -14.66
N LEU A 79 -34.06 -11.57 -13.59
CA LEU A 79 -33.49 -10.85 -12.45
C LEU A 79 -32.38 -11.66 -11.76
N VAL A 80 -32.64 -12.94 -11.44
CA VAL A 80 -31.64 -13.84 -10.85
C VAL A 80 -30.44 -14.01 -11.77
N ARG A 81 -30.68 -14.14 -13.09
CA ARG A 81 -29.59 -14.28 -14.07
C ARG A 81 -28.71 -13.04 -14.11
N LEU A 82 -29.30 -11.85 -14.24
CA LEU A 82 -28.56 -10.59 -14.28
C LEU A 82 -27.77 -10.36 -13.00
N TRP A 83 -28.36 -10.66 -11.85
CA TRP A 83 -27.71 -10.54 -10.55
C TRP A 83 -26.45 -11.40 -10.45
N VAL A 84 -26.57 -12.71 -10.68
CA VAL A 84 -25.45 -13.67 -10.61
C VAL A 84 -24.35 -13.32 -11.63
N VAL A 85 -24.73 -13.01 -12.87
CA VAL A 85 -23.74 -12.70 -13.91
C VAL A 85 -23.01 -11.38 -13.61
N SER A 86 -23.71 -10.37 -13.09
CA SER A 86 -23.08 -9.09 -12.72
C SER A 86 -22.08 -9.25 -11.59
N ASP A 87 -22.38 -10.12 -10.61
CA ASP A 87 -21.49 -10.39 -9.49
C ASP A 87 -20.20 -11.10 -9.95
N ASN A 88 -20.34 -12.08 -10.85
CA ASN A 88 -19.18 -12.78 -11.42
C ASN A 88 -18.32 -11.88 -12.31
N ILE A 89 -18.91 -10.92 -13.04
CA ILE A 89 -18.18 -10.00 -13.92
C ILE A 89 -17.44 -8.91 -13.13
N ARG A 90 -17.91 -8.55 -11.93
CA ARG A 90 -17.25 -7.55 -11.07
C ARG A 90 -15.77 -7.87 -10.82
N PHE A 91 -15.44 -9.17 -10.76
CA PHE A 91 -14.09 -9.65 -10.49
C PHE A 91 -13.33 -10.12 -11.76
N ASP A 92 -13.95 -10.07 -12.95
CA ASP A 92 -13.25 -10.36 -14.21
C ASP A 92 -12.50 -9.11 -14.70
N VAL A 93 -11.24 -9.00 -14.25
CA VAL A 93 -10.33 -7.91 -14.59
C VAL A 93 -9.74 -8.01 -16.01
N ARG A 94 -10.07 -9.04 -16.80
CA ARG A 94 -9.48 -9.24 -18.13
C ARG A 94 -10.17 -8.33 -19.16
N PRO A 95 -9.45 -7.39 -19.81
CA PRO A 95 -10.03 -6.52 -20.83
C PRO A 95 -10.19 -7.27 -22.16
N THR A 96 -11.20 -8.11 -22.27
CA THR A 96 -11.53 -8.81 -23.51
C THR A 96 -12.69 -8.10 -24.23
N LYS A 97 -12.67 -8.10 -25.57
CA LYS A 97 -13.81 -7.62 -26.38
C LYS A 97 -15.12 -8.34 -26.01
N GLN A 98 -15.02 -9.58 -25.54
CA GLN A 98 -16.14 -10.39 -25.09
C GLN A 98 -16.71 -9.88 -23.75
N ALA A 99 -15.87 -9.49 -22.79
CA ALA A 99 -16.30 -8.90 -21.53
C ALA A 99 -17.03 -7.57 -21.75
N ALA A 100 -16.50 -6.71 -22.63
CA ALA A 100 -17.15 -5.45 -23.01
C ALA A 100 -18.54 -5.66 -23.64
N ALA A 101 -18.67 -6.62 -24.56
CA ALA A 101 -19.94 -6.96 -25.18
C ALA A 101 -20.95 -7.55 -24.16
N ALA A 102 -20.47 -8.37 -23.22
CA ALA A 102 -21.30 -8.92 -22.14
C ALA A 102 -21.83 -7.82 -21.22
N ARG A 103 -20.99 -6.85 -20.81
CA ARG A 103 -21.40 -5.71 -19.99
C ARG A 103 -22.50 -4.88 -20.67
N LEU A 104 -22.37 -4.60 -21.97
CA LEU A 104 -23.38 -3.89 -22.75
C LEU A 104 -24.72 -4.66 -22.83
N ASP A 105 -24.67 -5.99 -23.01
CA ASP A 105 -25.89 -6.82 -23.03
C ASP A 105 -26.59 -6.82 -21.67
N ILE A 106 -25.85 -6.98 -20.57
CA ILE A 106 -26.39 -6.96 -19.21
C ILE A 106 -27.01 -5.59 -18.91
N ARG A 107 -26.32 -4.49 -19.22
CA ARG A 107 -26.86 -3.12 -19.07
C ARG A 107 -28.20 -2.97 -19.78
N ARG A 108 -28.25 -3.30 -21.08
CA ARG A 108 -29.48 -3.20 -21.89
C ARG A 108 -30.62 -4.01 -21.31
N ARG A 109 -30.37 -5.26 -20.91
CA ARG A 109 -31.40 -6.16 -20.36
C ARG A 109 -31.88 -5.72 -18.98
N THR A 110 -30.98 -5.20 -18.16
CA THR A 110 -31.29 -4.63 -16.85
C THR A 110 -32.27 -3.46 -16.98
N LEU A 111 -31.98 -2.52 -17.88
CA LEU A 111 -32.86 -1.38 -18.15
C LEU A 111 -34.22 -1.81 -18.75
N ALA A 112 -34.23 -2.81 -19.64
CA ALA A 112 -35.46 -3.37 -20.17
C ALA A 112 -36.33 -4.01 -19.07
N LEU A 113 -35.73 -4.76 -18.14
CA LEU A 113 -36.44 -5.38 -17.02
C LEU A 113 -37.09 -4.32 -16.11
N VAL A 114 -36.41 -3.21 -15.85
CA VAL A 114 -36.96 -2.08 -15.10
C VAL A 114 -38.18 -1.48 -15.81
N ALA A 115 -38.11 -1.29 -17.13
CA ALA A 115 -39.23 -0.76 -17.92
C ALA A 115 -40.45 -1.70 -17.93
N GLU A 116 -40.24 -3.01 -17.93
CA GLU A 116 -41.32 -4.01 -18.00
C GLU A 116 -41.92 -4.37 -16.63
N ALA A 117 -41.13 -4.31 -15.56
CA ALA A 117 -41.44 -4.91 -14.27
C ALA A 117 -41.05 -4.03 -13.08
N ARG A 118 -41.28 -2.72 -13.18
CA ARG A 118 -40.88 -1.74 -12.16
C ARG A 118 -41.48 -2.04 -10.79
N THR A 119 -40.67 -2.54 -9.87
CA THR A 119 -40.93 -2.66 -8.43
C THR A 119 -39.70 -2.13 -7.68
N ALA A 120 -39.82 -1.89 -6.37
CA ALA A 120 -38.68 -1.45 -5.56
C ALA A 120 -37.49 -2.42 -5.70
N LEU A 121 -37.72 -3.72 -5.52
CA LEU A 121 -36.71 -4.76 -5.70
C LEU A 121 -36.02 -4.69 -7.09
N VAL A 122 -36.80 -4.54 -8.16
CA VAL A 122 -36.23 -4.52 -9.53
C VAL A 122 -35.40 -3.26 -9.77
N VAL A 123 -35.82 -2.10 -9.25
CA VAL A 123 -35.06 -0.85 -9.36
C VAL A 123 -33.76 -0.92 -8.54
N GLU A 124 -33.84 -1.40 -7.29
CA GLU A 124 -32.68 -1.58 -6.41
C GLU A 124 -31.65 -2.55 -7.04
N ALA A 125 -32.11 -3.72 -7.48
CA ALA A 125 -31.26 -4.73 -8.11
C ALA A 125 -30.61 -4.21 -9.40
N ALA A 126 -31.36 -3.43 -10.19
CA ALA A 126 -30.87 -2.83 -11.41
C ALA A 126 -29.80 -1.76 -11.12
N ALA A 127 -29.99 -0.92 -10.11
CA ALA A 127 -29.01 0.07 -9.69
C ALA A 127 -27.67 -0.59 -9.33
N VAL A 128 -27.68 -1.61 -8.49
CA VAL A 128 -26.47 -2.35 -8.09
C VAL A 128 -25.87 -3.13 -9.26
N THR A 129 -26.70 -3.72 -10.12
CA THR A 129 -26.22 -4.41 -11.31
C THR A 129 -25.47 -3.44 -12.22
N LEU A 130 -25.99 -2.24 -12.46
CA LEU A 130 -25.35 -1.24 -13.33
C LEU A 130 -24.06 -0.68 -12.69
N ASP A 131 -24.07 -0.47 -11.38
CA ASP A 131 -22.89 -0.09 -10.60
C ASP A 131 -21.73 -1.09 -10.78
N ARG A 132 -22.01 -2.38 -10.65
CA ARG A 132 -21.03 -3.47 -10.86
C ARG A 132 -20.42 -3.52 -12.26
N LEU A 133 -21.05 -2.93 -13.27
CA LEU A 133 -20.62 -3.04 -14.67
C LEU A 133 -19.66 -1.94 -15.11
N ASP A 134 -19.80 -0.71 -14.60
CA ASP A 134 -19.17 0.48 -15.22
C ASP A 134 -19.21 1.74 -14.33
N GLU A 135 -19.28 1.58 -13.00
CA GLU A 135 -19.20 2.64 -11.98
C GLU A 135 -20.00 3.93 -12.28
N CYS A 136 -21.27 3.94 -11.85
CA CYS A 136 -22.01 5.18 -11.53
C CYS A 136 -22.31 6.18 -12.69
N ARG A 137 -22.56 5.67 -13.90
CA ARG A 137 -22.85 6.51 -15.08
C ARG A 137 -24.13 7.36 -14.94
N ALA A 138 -24.06 8.60 -15.43
CA ALA A 138 -25.19 9.52 -15.44
C ALA A 138 -26.37 8.97 -16.26
N GLU A 139 -26.08 8.38 -17.43
CA GLU A 139 -27.12 7.86 -18.31
C GLU A 139 -27.90 6.69 -17.69
N ASP A 140 -27.22 5.86 -16.89
CA ASP A 140 -27.83 4.72 -16.21
C ASP A 140 -28.79 5.22 -15.11
N PHE A 141 -28.41 6.24 -14.33
CA PHE A 141 -29.30 6.88 -13.36
C PHE A 141 -30.54 7.49 -14.03
N ASP A 142 -30.35 8.27 -15.10
CA ASP A 142 -31.44 8.91 -15.83
C ASP A 142 -32.39 7.87 -16.45
N ALA A 143 -31.85 6.76 -16.97
CA ALA A 143 -32.63 5.66 -17.51
C ALA A 143 -33.42 4.92 -16.41
N LEU A 144 -32.84 4.71 -15.23
CA LEU A 144 -33.56 4.13 -14.09
C LEU A 144 -34.67 5.06 -13.60
N MET A 145 -34.48 6.38 -13.66
CA MET A 145 -35.49 7.38 -13.30
C MET A 145 -36.61 7.53 -14.35
N ALA A 146 -36.41 7.05 -15.58
CA ALA A 146 -37.44 7.07 -16.61
C ALA A 146 -38.63 6.19 -16.20
N GLY A 147 -39.84 6.76 -16.24
CA GLY A 147 -41.07 6.07 -15.83
C GLY A 147 -41.27 5.93 -14.32
N ALA A 148 -40.47 6.59 -13.48
CA ALA A 148 -40.70 6.66 -12.04
C ALA A 148 -42.02 7.35 -11.71
N ALA A 149 -42.97 6.63 -11.11
CA ALA A 149 -44.24 7.18 -10.65
C ALA A 149 -44.06 8.09 -9.42
N ASP A 150 -43.14 7.71 -8.53
CA ASP A 150 -42.68 8.53 -7.41
C ASP A 150 -41.18 8.77 -7.58
N ARG A 151 -40.84 9.93 -8.16
CA ARG A 151 -39.45 10.30 -8.43
C ARG A 151 -38.63 10.41 -7.14
N ARG A 152 -39.23 10.85 -6.03
CA ARG A 152 -38.51 11.00 -4.75
C ARG A 152 -38.11 9.63 -4.21
N ARG A 153 -39.08 8.71 -4.17
CA ARG A 153 -38.84 7.35 -3.73
C ARG A 153 -37.82 6.64 -4.60
N ASP A 154 -37.98 6.67 -5.92
CA ASP A 154 -37.10 5.92 -6.81
C ASP A 154 -35.69 6.49 -6.83
N ALA A 155 -35.53 7.82 -6.77
CA ALA A 155 -34.22 8.45 -6.62
C ALA A 155 -33.52 8.00 -5.33
N TRP A 156 -34.28 7.88 -4.22
CA TRP A 156 -33.74 7.34 -2.97
C TRP A 156 -33.32 5.88 -3.09
N LEU A 157 -34.18 5.03 -3.66
CA LEU A 157 -33.88 3.61 -3.84
C LEU A 157 -32.60 3.42 -4.66
N ILE A 158 -32.48 4.11 -5.80
CA ILE A 158 -31.30 4.01 -6.68
C ILE A 158 -30.03 4.41 -5.92
N ALA A 159 -30.03 5.58 -5.28
CA ALA A 159 -28.83 6.09 -4.60
C ALA A 159 -28.45 5.28 -3.36
N ASN A 160 -29.44 4.76 -2.62
CA ASN A 160 -29.21 4.00 -1.40
C ASN A 160 -28.78 2.55 -1.68
N SER A 161 -29.17 1.96 -2.83
CA SER A 161 -28.73 0.61 -3.22
C SER A 161 -27.36 0.60 -3.89
N ALA A 162 -27.09 1.57 -4.77
CA ALA A 162 -25.82 1.67 -5.49
C ALA A 162 -25.10 2.95 -5.04
N PRO A 163 -24.35 2.90 -3.92
CA PRO A 163 -23.83 4.08 -3.26
C PRO A 163 -22.64 4.67 -4.01
N CYS A 164 -22.98 5.44 -5.02
CA CYS A 164 -22.07 6.27 -5.78
C CYS A 164 -22.21 7.71 -5.30
N GLY A 165 -21.10 8.43 -5.13
CA GLY A 165 -21.12 9.87 -4.85
C GLY A 165 -22.04 10.63 -5.81
N SER A 166 -21.95 10.31 -7.10
CA SER A 166 -22.72 10.96 -8.14
C SER A 166 -24.21 10.58 -8.12
N HIS A 167 -24.57 9.34 -7.74
CA HIS A 167 -25.98 8.97 -7.56
C HIS A 167 -26.62 9.72 -6.38
N PHE A 168 -25.89 9.94 -5.29
CA PHE A 168 -26.40 10.75 -4.18
C PHE A 168 -26.70 12.19 -4.62
N LEU A 169 -25.77 12.83 -5.34
CA LEU A 169 -25.95 14.20 -5.83
C LEU A 169 -27.05 14.29 -6.89
N ARG A 170 -27.17 13.29 -7.77
CA ARG A 170 -28.26 13.19 -8.75
C ARG A 170 -29.62 12.96 -8.11
N ALA A 171 -29.68 12.13 -7.07
CA ALA A 171 -30.90 11.93 -6.30
C ALA A 171 -31.29 13.20 -5.52
N ALA A 172 -30.31 13.95 -5.00
CA ALA A 172 -30.55 15.23 -4.35
C ALA A 172 -31.22 16.26 -5.28
N ARG A 173 -30.94 16.22 -6.59
CA ARG A 173 -31.56 17.09 -7.62
C ARG A 173 -32.78 16.49 -8.31
N ALA A 174 -33.22 15.28 -7.96
CA ALA A 174 -34.23 14.54 -8.74
C ALA A 174 -35.63 15.21 -8.75
N LEU A 175 -35.83 16.22 -7.91
CA LEU A 175 -37.07 16.97 -7.75
C LEU A 175 -36.89 18.39 -8.28
N ASP A 176 -37.82 18.81 -9.14
CA ASP A 176 -37.77 20.12 -9.78
C ASP A 176 -37.82 21.24 -8.72
N GLY A 177 -36.76 22.04 -8.67
CA GLY A 177 -36.68 23.22 -7.79
C GLY A 177 -36.56 22.93 -6.29
N GLN A 178 -36.39 21.66 -5.88
CA GLN A 178 -36.23 21.29 -4.48
C GLN A 178 -35.08 20.31 -4.28
N VAL A 179 -34.14 20.65 -3.40
CA VAL A 179 -33.05 19.75 -3.00
C VAL A 179 -33.62 18.68 -2.08
N PHE A 180 -33.38 17.41 -2.36
CA PHE A 180 -33.79 16.28 -1.51
C PHE A 180 -32.67 15.94 -0.51
N LEU A 181 -32.97 15.98 0.80
CA LEU A 181 -31.97 15.97 1.88
C LEU A 181 -31.39 14.58 2.22
N PRO A 182 -32.14 13.46 2.23
CA PRO A 182 -31.60 12.13 2.53
C PRO A 182 -30.38 11.72 1.68
N PRO A 183 -30.37 11.91 0.34
CA PRO A 183 -29.17 11.65 -0.46
C PRO A 183 -27.97 12.52 -0.07
N LEU A 184 -28.18 13.78 0.36
CA LEU A 184 -27.08 14.65 0.79
C LEU A 184 -26.44 14.19 2.10
N ILE A 185 -27.25 13.72 3.05
CA ILE A 185 -26.74 13.10 4.28
C ILE A 185 -25.81 11.93 3.94
N ARG A 186 -26.20 11.09 2.96
CA ARG A 186 -25.37 9.97 2.49
C ARG A 186 -24.16 10.43 1.68
N ALA A 187 -24.29 11.45 0.84
CA ALA A 187 -23.17 12.01 0.08
C ALA A 187 -22.07 12.50 1.01
N ALA A 188 -22.42 13.18 2.11
CA ALA A 188 -21.46 13.67 3.10
C ALA A 188 -20.65 12.53 3.73
N HIS A 189 -21.28 11.39 3.98
CA HIS A 189 -20.67 10.29 4.72
C HIS A 189 -20.00 9.22 3.83
N TYR A 190 -20.63 8.86 2.70
CA TYR A 190 -20.21 7.77 1.81
C TYR A 190 -19.96 8.21 0.37
N GLY A 191 -20.22 9.46 0.03
CA GLY A 191 -20.18 9.93 -1.37
C GLY A 191 -18.78 10.14 -1.94
N ALA A 192 -17.71 9.74 -1.24
CA ALA A 192 -16.32 9.94 -1.65
C ALA A 192 -16.01 11.39 -2.07
N LEU A 193 -16.65 12.38 -1.45
CA LEU A 193 -16.41 13.80 -1.73
C LEU A 193 -14.99 14.21 -1.36
N ALA A 194 -14.46 15.23 -2.03
CA ALA A 194 -13.26 15.91 -1.56
C ALA A 194 -13.51 16.43 -0.13
N ARG A 195 -12.46 16.48 0.69
CA ARG A 195 -12.58 16.81 2.13
C ARG A 195 -13.19 18.18 2.37
N VAL A 196 -12.81 19.18 1.57
CA VAL A 196 -13.41 20.52 1.60
C VAL A 196 -14.92 20.48 1.36
N ASP A 197 -15.38 19.67 0.41
CA ASP A 197 -16.79 19.55 0.03
C ASP A 197 -17.59 18.79 1.09
N ALA A 198 -17.03 17.72 1.65
CA ALA A 198 -17.65 16.96 2.74
C ALA A 198 -17.82 17.83 4.01
N LEU A 199 -16.76 18.53 4.45
CA LEU A 199 -16.83 19.43 5.62
C LEU A 199 -17.86 20.54 5.42
N SER A 200 -17.90 21.13 4.23
CA SER A 200 -18.86 22.18 3.89
C SER A 200 -20.30 21.65 3.88
N LEU A 201 -20.49 20.43 3.39
CA LEU A 201 -21.81 19.79 3.36
C LEU A 201 -22.28 19.46 4.78
N TYR A 202 -21.42 18.91 5.64
CA TYR A 202 -21.75 18.69 7.05
C TYR A 202 -22.12 20.00 7.76
N ALA A 203 -21.32 21.07 7.59
CA ALA A 203 -21.62 22.38 8.15
C ALA A 203 -22.99 22.91 7.70
N TRP A 204 -23.37 22.67 6.45
CA TRP A 204 -24.69 23.03 5.93
C TRP A 204 -25.82 22.13 6.46
N LEU A 205 -25.60 20.83 6.56
CA LEU A 205 -26.58 19.84 7.03
C LEU A 205 -27.01 20.06 8.49
N ILE A 206 -26.15 20.65 9.32
CA ILE A 206 -26.48 21.01 10.71
C ILE A 206 -27.05 22.43 10.86
N SER A 207 -27.24 23.15 9.75
CA SER A 207 -27.84 24.49 9.80
C SER A 207 -29.31 24.42 10.24
N PRO A 208 -29.86 25.50 10.84
CA PRO A 208 -31.27 25.56 11.18
C PRO A 208 -32.21 25.31 10.00
N GLU A 209 -31.82 25.75 8.80
CA GLU A 209 -32.58 25.55 7.56
C GLU A 209 -32.67 24.06 7.18
N ALA A 210 -31.55 23.33 7.22
CA ALA A 210 -31.53 21.90 6.93
C ALA A 210 -32.28 21.09 8.00
N LEU A 211 -32.04 21.38 9.29
CA LEU A 211 -32.68 20.66 10.41
C LEU A 211 -34.18 20.92 10.52
N ALA A 212 -34.70 22.03 9.99
CA ALA A 212 -36.14 22.28 9.92
C ALA A 212 -36.90 21.25 9.05
N ARG A 213 -36.19 20.54 8.17
CA ARG A 213 -36.73 19.52 7.27
C ARG A 213 -36.78 18.10 7.88
N VAL A 214 -36.24 17.97 9.09
CA VAL A 214 -36.29 16.76 9.89
C VAL A 214 -37.53 16.80 10.78
N ALA A 215 -38.21 15.65 10.92
CA ALA A 215 -39.33 15.52 11.84
C ALA A 215 -38.93 15.97 13.26
N GLU A 216 -39.83 16.68 13.94
CA GLU A 216 -39.52 17.34 15.21
C GLU A 216 -39.04 16.35 16.28
N SER A 217 -39.61 15.14 16.33
CA SER A 217 -39.19 14.08 17.26
C SER A 217 -37.77 13.57 17.05
N ASP A 218 -37.25 13.69 15.82
CA ASP A 218 -35.99 13.08 15.40
C ASP A 218 -34.86 14.11 15.28
N ARG A 219 -35.20 15.40 15.35
CA ARG A 219 -34.30 16.53 15.04
C ARG A 219 -33.06 16.55 15.92
N ASP A 220 -33.23 16.46 17.24
CA ASP A 220 -32.11 16.55 18.19
C ASP A 220 -31.16 15.33 18.05
N ALA A 221 -31.72 14.14 17.85
CA ALA A 221 -30.95 12.92 17.67
C ALA A 221 -30.16 12.93 16.35
N LEU A 222 -30.79 13.36 15.24
CA LEU A 222 -30.10 13.49 13.96
C LEU A 222 -29.06 14.62 13.99
N ALA A 223 -29.37 15.76 14.61
CA ALA A 223 -28.43 16.86 14.77
C ALA A 223 -27.18 16.42 15.55
N ALA A 224 -27.35 15.71 16.68
CA ALA A 224 -26.23 15.18 17.45
C ALA A 224 -25.34 14.25 16.60
N ARG A 225 -25.95 13.40 15.78
CA ARG A 225 -25.21 12.49 14.89
C ARG A 225 -24.44 13.23 13.80
N LEU A 226 -25.09 14.18 13.12
CA LEU A 226 -24.43 14.99 12.09
C LEU A 226 -23.30 15.84 12.68
N VAL A 227 -23.47 16.37 13.90
CA VAL A 227 -22.41 17.10 14.61
C VAL A 227 -21.23 16.18 14.94
N LEU A 228 -21.46 14.94 15.38
CA LEU A 228 -20.37 14.00 15.64
C LEU A 228 -19.60 13.64 14.38
N LEU A 229 -20.30 13.31 13.29
CA LEU A 229 -19.68 13.03 12.00
C LEU A 229 -18.93 14.24 11.45
N TYR A 230 -19.42 15.46 11.70
CA TYR A 230 -18.70 16.67 11.32
C TYR A 230 -17.44 16.88 12.17
N ALA A 231 -17.55 16.71 13.49
CA ALA A 231 -16.43 16.80 14.41
C ALA A 231 -15.34 15.77 14.09
N ASP A 232 -15.72 14.54 13.75
CA ASP A 232 -14.83 13.48 13.27
C ASP A 232 -13.97 13.98 12.09
N LYS A 233 -14.62 14.54 11.07
CA LYS A 233 -13.94 15.07 9.88
C LYS A 233 -13.06 16.28 10.19
N LEU A 234 -13.44 17.10 11.17
CA LEU A 234 -12.61 18.21 11.65
C LEU A 234 -11.37 17.69 12.39
N PHE A 235 -11.50 16.66 13.25
CA PHE A 235 -10.36 16.01 13.90
C PHE A 235 -9.43 15.32 12.90
N ASP A 236 -9.97 14.56 11.94
CA ASP A 236 -9.23 13.92 10.85
C ASP A 236 -8.34 14.92 10.10
N THR A 237 -8.84 16.15 9.91
CA THR A 237 -8.16 17.21 9.17
C THR A 237 -7.38 18.17 10.05
N GLY A 238 -7.12 17.83 11.32
CA GLY A 238 -6.32 18.65 12.24
C GLY A 238 -6.95 20.00 12.61
N GLN A 239 -8.28 20.10 12.54
CA GLN A 239 -9.07 21.26 12.95
C GLN A 239 -9.68 21.05 14.35
N SER A 240 -8.87 20.57 15.29
CA SER A 240 -9.28 20.18 16.66
C SER A 240 -10.04 21.29 17.40
N ASP A 241 -9.58 22.54 17.33
CA ASP A 241 -10.24 23.69 17.96
C ASP A 241 -11.65 23.93 17.39
N ALA A 242 -11.82 23.78 16.07
CA ALA A 242 -13.10 23.94 15.42
C ALA A 242 -14.08 22.82 15.80
N ALA A 243 -13.57 21.58 15.95
CA ALA A 243 -14.38 20.45 16.42
C ALA A 243 -14.85 20.65 17.87
N VAL A 244 -13.97 21.11 18.76
CA VAL A 244 -14.30 21.44 20.15
C VAL A 244 -15.35 22.55 20.20
N ALA A 245 -15.12 23.66 19.49
CA ALA A 245 -16.07 24.78 19.44
C ALA A 245 -17.43 24.37 18.87
N LEU A 246 -17.44 23.50 17.86
CA LEU A 246 -18.67 22.94 17.30
C LEU A 246 -19.44 22.16 18.37
N ILE A 247 -18.79 21.27 19.13
CA ILE A 247 -19.45 20.44 20.15
C ILE A 247 -19.93 21.27 21.34
N ASP A 248 -19.11 22.20 21.84
CA ASP A 248 -19.42 23.03 22.99
C ASP A 248 -20.55 24.05 22.71
N SER A 249 -20.70 24.47 21.45
CA SER A 249 -21.76 25.41 21.05
C SER A 249 -23.15 24.78 20.91
N GLN A 250 -23.26 23.45 21.01
CA GLN A 250 -24.54 22.78 20.78
C GLN A 250 -25.58 23.05 21.88
N PRO A 251 -26.88 23.17 21.53
CA PRO A 251 -27.96 23.29 22.49
C PRO A 251 -27.98 22.12 23.50
N ALA A 252 -28.52 22.35 24.70
CA ALA A 252 -28.49 21.38 25.80
C ALA A 252 -29.00 19.96 25.43
N PRO A 253 -30.09 19.77 24.65
CA PRO A 253 -30.53 18.43 24.24
C PRO A 253 -29.50 17.70 23.37
N VAL A 254 -28.95 18.39 22.36
CA VAL A 254 -27.92 17.85 21.46
C VAL A 254 -26.63 17.61 22.24
N GLY A 255 -26.16 18.59 23.01
CA GLY A 255 -24.94 18.47 23.82
C GLY A 255 -25.01 17.35 24.86
N ALA A 256 -26.19 17.06 25.41
CA ALA A 256 -26.39 15.91 26.31
C ALA A 256 -26.13 14.59 25.59
N LEU A 257 -26.66 14.41 24.37
CA LEU A 257 -26.43 13.23 23.54
C LEU A 257 -24.96 13.07 23.16
N LEU A 258 -24.32 14.16 22.72
CA LEU A 258 -22.90 14.18 22.37
C LEU A 258 -22.03 13.67 23.52
N ARG A 259 -22.27 14.16 24.75
CA ARG A 259 -21.51 13.76 25.95
C ARG A 259 -21.70 12.31 26.37
N THR A 260 -22.75 11.63 25.90
CA THR A 260 -22.93 10.19 26.18
C THR A 260 -22.01 9.31 25.33
N GLY A 261 -21.61 9.78 24.14
CA GLY A 261 -20.81 9.00 23.20
C GLY A 261 -21.48 7.70 22.72
N LYS A 262 -22.76 7.49 23.04
CA LYS A 262 -23.50 6.26 22.75
C LYS A 262 -24.64 6.58 21.80
N MET A 263 -24.35 6.54 20.50
CA MET A 263 -25.37 6.65 19.47
C MET A 263 -25.72 5.25 18.96
N GLY A 264 -26.78 4.68 19.53
CA GLY A 264 -27.36 3.43 19.02
C GLY A 264 -27.92 3.61 17.61
N ALA A 265 -28.24 2.49 16.96
CA ALA A 265 -28.96 2.52 15.69
C ALA A 265 -30.25 3.35 15.83
N ALA A 266 -30.53 4.18 14.83
CA ALA A 266 -31.67 5.10 14.85
C ALA A 266 -32.23 5.28 13.45
N THR A 267 -33.52 5.59 13.37
CA THR A 267 -34.17 6.00 12.12
C THR A 267 -34.72 7.41 12.33
N ALA A 268 -34.37 8.32 11.43
CA ALA A 268 -34.89 9.69 11.43
C ALA A 268 -35.75 9.92 10.18
N THR A 269 -36.86 10.62 10.33
CA THR A 269 -37.71 11.01 9.20
C THR A 269 -37.24 12.34 8.65
N VAL A 270 -36.69 12.32 7.44
CA VAL A 270 -36.10 13.48 6.76
C VAL A 270 -36.81 13.67 5.43
N ASP A 271 -37.39 14.85 5.18
CA ASP A 271 -38.23 15.09 3.99
C ASP A 271 -39.38 14.07 3.80
N GLY A 272 -39.87 13.51 4.91
CA GLY A 272 -40.91 12.48 4.93
C GLY A 272 -40.41 11.06 4.60
N VAL A 273 -39.10 10.85 4.47
CA VAL A 273 -38.48 9.55 4.17
C VAL A 273 -37.69 9.07 5.38
N PRO A 274 -37.84 7.80 5.81
CA PRO A 274 -37.02 7.25 6.89
C PRO A 274 -35.58 7.08 6.41
N VAL A 275 -34.63 7.60 7.18
CA VAL A 275 -33.19 7.43 7.00
C VAL A 275 -32.64 6.68 8.20
N THR A 276 -32.05 5.52 7.96
CA THR A 276 -31.57 4.62 9.02
C THR A 276 -30.08 4.74 9.20
N PHE A 277 -29.64 4.95 10.43
CA PHE A 277 -28.25 5.04 10.81
C PHE A 277 -27.91 3.81 11.65
N ALA A 278 -26.80 3.16 11.31
CA ALA A 278 -26.26 2.08 12.13
C ALA A 278 -25.87 2.61 13.53
N ALA A 279 -25.69 1.70 14.47
CA ALA A 279 -24.97 2.05 15.70
C ALA A 279 -23.59 2.57 15.27
N GLU A 280 -23.21 3.71 15.84
CA GLU A 280 -21.99 4.38 15.39
C GLU A 280 -20.79 3.81 16.14
N ASP A 281 -20.10 2.85 15.50
CA ASP A 281 -18.88 2.27 16.05
C ASP A 281 -17.79 3.35 16.28
N GLN A 282 -17.83 4.43 15.49
CA GLN A 282 -16.89 5.56 15.52
C GLN A 282 -17.15 6.57 16.65
N ALA A 283 -18.30 6.51 17.34
CA ALA A 283 -18.61 7.45 18.42
C ALA A 283 -17.56 7.39 19.54
N ARG A 284 -16.93 6.22 19.71
CA ARG A 284 -15.82 6.02 20.63
C ARG A 284 -14.57 6.81 20.21
N THR A 285 -14.11 6.63 18.98
CA THR A 285 -12.94 7.31 18.41
C THR A 285 -13.10 8.84 18.50
N ILE A 286 -14.27 9.37 18.10
CA ILE A 286 -14.56 10.82 18.15
C ILE A 286 -14.46 11.35 19.58
N MET A 287 -15.00 10.62 20.55
CA MET A 287 -14.96 11.03 21.95
C MET A 287 -13.54 10.97 22.51
N LEU A 288 -12.69 10.07 22.00
CA LEU A 288 -11.28 10.01 22.36
C LEU A 288 -10.50 11.22 21.80
N HIS A 289 -10.79 11.64 20.57
CA HIS A 289 -10.28 12.89 20.00
C HIS A 289 -10.71 14.10 20.83
N LEU A 290 -11.98 14.18 21.20
CA LEU A 290 -12.50 15.25 22.05
C LEU A 290 -11.82 15.28 23.42
N ALA A 291 -11.70 14.12 24.08
CA ALA A 291 -11.03 14.02 25.36
C ALA A 291 -9.54 14.45 25.28
N SER A 292 -8.89 14.11 24.17
CA SER A 292 -7.50 14.54 23.92
C SER A 292 -7.40 16.04 23.69
N ALA A 293 -8.31 16.63 22.91
CA ALA A 293 -8.37 18.08 22.71
C ALA A 293 -8.61 18.82 24.04
N TYR A 294 -9.55 18.35 24.88
CA TYR A 294 -9.77 18.90 26.22
C TYR A 294 -8.52 18.80 27.10
N ALA A 295 -7.81 17.68 27.07
CA ALA A 295 -6.59 17.52 27.85
C ALA A 295 -5.51 18.52 27.43
N LEU A 296 -5.35 18.72 26.11
CA LEU A 296 -4.38 19.66 25.54
C LEU A 296 -4.72 21.13 25.83
N ASP A 297 -6.01 21.47 25.90
CA ASP A 297 -6.52 22.81 26.28
C ASP A 297 -6.55 23.04 27.82
N GLY A 298 -6.10 22.07 28.61
CA GLY A 298 -6.03 22.16 30.07
C GLY A 298 -7.33 21.81 30.82
N ARG A 299 -8.39 21.39 30.10
CA ARG A 299 -9.66 20.87 30.66
C ARG A 299 -9.52 19.41 31.11
N ARG A 300 -8.56 19.15 32.01
CA ARG A 300 -8.14 17.79 32.42
C ARG A 300 -9.27 16.97 33.06
N ASP A 301 -10.10 17.58 33.90
CA ASP A 301 -11.19 16.88 34.57
C ASP A 301 -12.27 16.39 33.58
N GLU A 302 -12.54 17.19 32.56
CA GLU A 302 -13.48 16.84 31.49
C GLU A 302 -12.91 15.75 30.59
N ALA A 303 -11.62 15.85 30.23
CA ALA A 303 -10.92 14.81 29.50
C ALA A 303 -10.92 13.47 30.27
N ALA A 304 -10.64 13.48 31.57
CA ALA A 304 -10.68 12.28 32.41
C ALA A 304 -12.09 11.70 32.53
N ALA A 305 -13.12 12.55 32.66
CA ALA A 305 -14.52 12.13 32.70
C ALA A 305 -14.98 11.50 31.38
N LEU A 306 -14.50 12.01 30.24
CA LEU A 306 -14.75 11.42 28.93
C LEU A 306 -14.02 10.09 28.77
N LEU A 307 -12.72 10.05 29.08
CA LEU A 307 -11.91 8.83 29.01
C LEU A 307 -12.52 7.68 29.83
N GLY A 308 -13.04 7.97 31.04
CA GLY A 308 -13.74 6.98 31.87
C GLY A 308 -15.03 6.41 31.28
N ARG A 309 -15.57 7.01 30.20
CA ARG A 309 -16.77 6.54 29.47
C ARG A 309 -16.45 5.80 28.18
N ILE A 310 -15.32 6.11 27.55
CA ILE A 310 -14.99 5.72 26.16
C ILE A 310 -14.42 4.31 26.07
N GLY A 311 -13.75 3.79 27.11
CA GLY A 311 -13.08 2.51 26.98
C GLY A 311 -12.82 1.78 28.28
N ASP A 312 -12.54 0.49 28.13
CA ASP A 312 -11.99 -0.33 29.19
C ASP A 312 -10.49 -0.05 29.28
N ARG A 313 -10.09 0.83 30.21
CA ARG A 313 -8.67 1.13 30.48
C ARG A 313 -7.86 -0.15 30.71
N ALA A 314 -8.43 -1.16 31.38
CA ALA A 314 -7.73 -2.41 31.62
C ALA A 314 -7.51 -3.21 30.31
N ALA A 315 -8.46 -3.14 29.37
CA ALA A 315 -8.28 -3.71 28.04
C ALA A 315 -7.18 -2.99 27.24
N ALA A 316 -7.15 -1.64 27.26
CA ALA A 316 -6.10 -0.86 26.59
C ALA A 316 -4.70 -1.12 27.20
N GLU A 317 -4.60 -1.19 28.53
CA GLU A 317 -3.35 -1.55 29.22
C GLU A 317 -2.93 -3.00 28.94
N LYS A 318 -3.90 -3.91 28.76
CA LYS A 318 -3.64 -5.28 28.37
C LYS A 318 -3.12 -5.36 26.93
N ALA A 319 -3.71 -4.60 25.99
CA ALA A 319 -3.23 -4.51 24.61
C ALA A 319 -1.80 -3.95 24.55
N LEU A 320 -1.52 -2.86 25.26
CA LEU A 320 -0.17 -2.29 25.38
C LEU A 320 0.85 -3.34 25.88
N ARG A 321 0.52 -4.06 26.97
CA ARG A 321 1.40 -5.12 27.49
C ARG A 321 1.58 -6.26 26.50
N CYS A 322 0.51 -6.70 25.83
CA CYS A 322 0.57 -7.74 24.79
C CYS A 322 1.59 -7.35 23.71
N ARG A 323 1.54 -6.10 23.22
CA ARG A 323 2.44 -5.57 22.19
C ARG A 323 3.90 -5.48 22.66
N LEU A 324 4.13 -5.06 23.90
CA LEU A 324 5.47 -4.94 24.48
C LEU A 324 6.14 -6.30 24.72
N ASP A 325 5.34 -7.34 25.00
CA ASP A 325 5.85 -8.68 25.30
C ASP A 325 5.89 -9.59 24.06
N ALA A 326 5.06 -9.34 23.05
CA ALA A 326 4.99 -10.13 21.82
C ALA A 326 6.20 -9.93 20.89
N SER A 327 6.71 -11.01 20.30
CA SER A 327 7.56 -10.95 19.09
C SER A 327 6.72 -11.27 17.85
N ALA A 328 7.06 -10.67 16.69
CA ALA A 328 6.34 -10.94 15.43
C ALA A 328 6.51 -12.39 14.93
N GLU A 329 7.51 -13.10 15.45
CA GLU A 329 7.81 -14.49 15.11
C GLU A 329 7.07 -15.51 16.00
N SER A 330 6.29 -15.05 16.99
CA SER A 330 5.56 -15.91 17.92
C SER A 330 4.06 -16.00 17.57
N GLU A 331 3.46 -17.18 17.73
CA GLU A 331 1.99 -17.36 17.65
C GLU A 331 1.25 -16.40 18.62
N ALA A 332 1.87 -16.09 19.76
CA ALA A 332 1.37 -15.11 20.72
C ALA A 332 1.29 -13.69 20.14
N GLY A 333 2.22 -13.30 19.27
CA GLY A 333 2.21 -12.01 18.59
C GLY A 333 1.11 -11.85 17.55
N PHE A 334 0.76 -12.93 16.84
CA PHE A 334 -0.44 -12.94 15.99
C PHE A 334 -1.73 -12.89 16.81
N ALA A 335 -1.80 -13.64 17.92
CA ALA A 335 -2.96 -13.64 18.81
C ALA A 335 -3.21 -12.28 19.50
N CYS A 336 -2.17 -11.44 19.69
CA CYS A 336 -2.36 -10.05 20.12
C CYS A 336 -3.06 -9.22 19.03
N ARG A 337 -2.71 -9.38 17.75
CA ARG A 337 -3.16 -8.45 16.67
C ARG A 337 -4.62 -8.62 16.23
N ASP A 338 -5.18 -9.83 16.24
CA ASP A 338 -6.44 -10.14 15.54
C ASP A 338 -7.75 -9.80 16.31
N LYS A 339 -7.67 -9.32 17.56
CA LYS A 339 -8.87 -9.05 18.40
C LYS A 339 -8.83 -7.73 19.17
N GLU A 340 -7.92 -6.84 18.80
CA GLU A 340 -7.65 -5.65 19.58
C GLU A 340 -8.62 -4.50 19.29
N ASP A 341 -8.85 -3.75 20.35
CA ASP A 341 -9.56 -2.49 20.37
C ASP A 341 -8.85 -1.49 19.43
N PRO A 342 -9.48 -1.01 18.35
CA PRO A 342 -8.81 -0.14 17.37
C PRO A 342 -8.29 1.15 18.02
N ASP A 343 -8.94 1.66 19.07
CA ASP A 343 -8.59 2.94 19.68
C ASP A 343 -7.54 2.83 20.81
N TRP A 344 -6.93 1.65 21.02
CA TRP A 344 -6.08 1.39 22.19
C TRP A 344 -4.91 2.38 22.31
N LEU A 345 -4.28 2.75 21.19
CA LEU A 345 -3.09 3.61 21.21
C LEU A 345 -3.45 5.03 21.63
N GLY A 346 -4.45 5.63 20.98
CA GLY A 346 -4.96 6.96 21.36
C GLY A 346 -5.41 6.98 22.82
N GLN A 347 -6.05 5.90 23.30
CA GLN A 347 -6.46 5.78 24.69
C GLN A 347 -5.25 5.74 25.65
N MET A 348 -4.24 4.94 25.35
CA MET A 348 -3.05 4.84 26.20
C MET A 348 -2.17 6.09 26.15
N MET A 349 -2.13 6.80 25.02
CA MET A 349 -1.51 8.11 24.93
C MET A 349 -2.22 9.12 25.84
N LEU A 350 -3.55 9.13 25.84
CA LEU A 350 -4.32 10.03 26.69
C LEU A 350 -4.14 9.69 28.18
N VAL A 351 -4.18 8.39 28.54
CA VAL A 351 -3.87 7.92 29.90
C VAL A 351 -2.48 8.39 30.32
N HIS A 352 -1.47 8.23 29.47
CA HIS A 352 -0.11 8.64 29.78
C HIS A 352 -0.02 10.16 29.99
N PHE A 353 -0.65 10.95 29.12
CA PHE A 353 -0.68 12.41 29.22
C PHE A 353 -1.41 12.91 30.49
N LEU A 354 -2.48 12.22 30.89
CA LEU A 354 -3.30 12.60 32.05
C LEU A 354 -2.69 12.15 33.38
N ASP A 355 -2.22 10.91 33.45
CA ASP A 355 -1.89 10.25 34.72
C ASP A 355 -0.38 10.07 34.94
N HIS A 356 0.40 9.98 33.85
CA HIS A 356 1.81 9.58 33.88
C HIS A 356 2.75 10.55 33.14
N PRO A 357 2.57 11.88 33.20
CA PRO A 357 3.31 12.81 32.34
C PRO A 357 4.83 12.86 32.60
N ALA A 358 5.31 12.31 33.72
CA ALA A 358 6.73 12.24 34.05
C ALA A 358 7.40 10.91 33.64
N ASP A 359 6.59 9.89 33.37
CA ASP A 359 7.05 8.58 32.95
C ASP A 359 7.65 8.67 31.54
N ASP A 360 8.44 7.66 31.17
CA ASP A 360 9.01 7.59 29.84
C ASP A 360 7.93 7.15 28.82
N PRO A 361 7.62 7.93 27.77
CA PRO A 361 6.62 7.56 26.77
C PRO A 361 7.10 6.45 25.83
N TYR A 362 8.36 6.01 25.92
CA TYR A 362 8.95 4.97 25.08
C TYR A 362 8.10 3.68 24.92
N PRO A 363 7.43 3.13 25.96
CA PRO A 363 6.60 1.94 25.75
C PRO A 363 5.45 2.16 24.76
N LEU A 364 4.92 3.38 24.66
CA LEU A 364 3.92 3.74 23.65
C LEU A 364 4.56 3.88 22.26
N ALA A 365 5.74 4.48 22.18
CA ALA A 365 6.52 4.57 20.94
C ALA A 365 6.79 3.17 20.35
N GLU A 366 7.30 2.27 21.18
CA GLU A 366 7.62 0.90 20.78
C GLU A 366 6.36 0.11 20.41
N ALA A 367 5.28 0.17 21.19
CA ALA A 367 4.09 -0.64 20.92
C ALA A 367 3.26 -0.12 19.73
N GLY A 368 3.20 1.20 19.54
CA GLY A 368 2.26 1.87 18.64
C GLY A 368 2.86 2.40 17.34
N PHE A 369 4.18 2.63 17.30
CA PHE A 369 4.84 3.33 16.20
C PHE A 369 6.05 2.59 15.63
N SER A 370 6.41 1.42 16.17
CA SER A 370 7.53 0.62 15.66
C SER A 370 7.12 -0.33 14.51
N SER A 371 6.07 -0.03 13.74
CA SER A 371 5.68 -0.87 12.62
C SER A 371 5.17 0.02 11.50
N GLN A 372 5.27 -0.45 10.24
CA GLN A 372 5.08 0.35 9.03
C GLN A 372 3.71 1.04 8.86
N GLY A 373 2.79 0.86 9.79
CA GLY A 373 1.78 1.87 10.09
C GLY A 373 2.07 2.43 11.47
N THR A 374 2.45 3.72 11.56
CA THR A 374 2.07 4.47 12.76
C THR A 374 0.57 4.20 12.96
N SER A 375 0.12 3.82 14.16
CA SER A 375 -1.29 3.37 14.27
C SER A 375 -2.20 4.47 13.70
N ARG A 376 -3.16 4.07 12.84
CA ARG A 376 -4.14 5.00 12.25
C ARG A 376 -4.92 5.76 13.33
N ASP A 377 -4.83 5.26 14.56
CA ASP A 377 -5.56 5.63 15.76
C ASP A 377 -4.72 6.55 16.69
N ALA A 378 -3.51 6.91 16.28
CA ALA A 378 -2.72 7.94 16.98
C ALA A 378 -3.35 9.32 16.77
N ILE A 379 -3.59 10.04 17.86
CA ILE A 379 -4.13 11.41 17.81
C ILE A 379 -2.96 12.38 17.55
N PRO A 380 -2.93 13.08 16.40
CA PRO A 380 -1.73 13.79 15.96
C PRO A 380 -1.21 14.85 16.94
N ASP A 381 -2.11 15.70 17.46
CA ASP A 381 -1.74 16.76 18.40
C ASP A 381 -1.18 16.17 19.71
N LEU A 382 -1.76 15.05 20.16
CA LEU A 382 -1.32 14.35 21.36
C LEU A 382 0.03 13.67 21.15
N ALA A 383 0.27 13.07 19.98
CA ALA A 383 1.56 12.49 19.61
C ALA A 383 2.64 13.56 19.63
N CYS A 384 2.41 14.70 18.98
CA CYS A 384 3.34 15.81 18.97
C CYS A 384 3.57 16.44 20.34
N ARG A 385 2.61 16.32 21.28
CA ARG A 385 2.78 16.81 22.65
C ARG A 385 3.57 15.85 23.54
N LEU A 386 3.37 14.54 23.35
CA LEU A 386 3.97 13.48 24.16
C LEU A 386 5.42 13.17 23.77
N PHE A 387 5.71 13.15 22.48
CA PHE A 387 6.97 12.68 21.96
C PHE A 387 7.87 13.86 21.57
N ASP A 388 8.95 14.06 22.35
CA ASP A 388 9.97 15.07 22.04
C ASP A 388 10.62 14.75 20.68
N PRO A 389 10.59 15.68 19.69
CA PRO A 389 11.23 15.46 18.39
C PRO A 389 12.74 15.16 18.47
N ALA A 390 13.44 15.55 19.53
CA ALA A 390 14.86 15.22 19.71
C ALA A 390 15.07 13.73 20.03
N GLU A 391 14.11 13.11 20.74
CA GLU A 391 14.15 11.71 21.16
C GLU A 391 13.41 10.81 20.17
N PHE A 392 12.29 11.28 19.61
CA PHE A 392 11.35 10.57 18.75
C PHE A 392 11.08 11.37 17.45
N PRO A 393 12.10 11.56 16.59
CA PRO A 393 12.03 12.52 15.48
C PRO A 393 10.88 12.26 14.49
N ASP A 394 10.56 10.99 14.24
CA ASP A 394 9.64 10.62 13.17
C ASP A 394 8.17 10.58 13.60
N ILE A 395 7.88 10.43 14.91
CA ILE A 395 6.50 10.21 15.38
C ILE A 395 5.63 11.46 15.14
N CYS A 396 6.08 12.63 15.60
CA CYS A 396 5.33 13.88 15.38
C CYS A 396 5.36 14.30 13.90
N ALA A 397 6.47 14.08 13.19
CA ALA A 397 6.58 14.41 11.77
C ALA A 397 5.59 13.60 10.92
N GLU A 398 5.47 12.30 11.18
CA GLU A 398 4.52 11.41 10.51
C GLU A 398 3.06 11.74 10.90
N ALA A 399 2.81 12.03 12.18
CA ALA A 399 1.49 12.48 12.63
C ALA A 399 1.03 13.75 11.90
N ARG A 400 1.93 14.72 11.69
CA ARG A 400 1.65 15.94 10.91
C ARG A 400 1.46 15.67 9.43
N ARG A 401 2.28 14.77 8.84
CA ARG A 401 2.14 14.35 7.44
C ARG A 401 0.75 13.78 7.17
N ARG A 402 0.26 12.92 8.07
CA ARG A 402 -1.09 12.35 7.98
C ARG A 402 -2.19 13.39 8.03
N VAL A 403 -2.06 14.41 8.88
CA VAL A 403 -3.02 15.53 8.91
C VAL A 403 -3.04 16.24 7.56
N VAL A 404 -1.85 16.47 6.96
CA VAL A 404 -1.72 17.08 5.63
C VAL A 404 -2.37 16.20 4.56
N ASP A 405 -2.07 14.90 4.53
CA ASP A 405 -2.64 13.94 3.58
C ASP A 405 -4.17 13.84 3.72
N ALA A 406 -4.66 13.83 4.96
CA ALA A 406 -6.08 13.78 5.27
C ALA A 406 -6.85 15.02 4.79
N THR A 407 -6.19 16.15 4.50
CA THR A 407 -6.82 17.32 3.87
C THR A 407 -7.14 17.11 2.39
N GLY A 408 -6.44 16.20 1.71
CA GLY A 408 -6.55 15.99 0.25
C GLY A 408 -6.06 17.17 -0.60
N ILE A 409 -5.34 18.15 -0.03
CA ILE A 409 -4.82 19.32 -0.76
C ILE A 409 -3.40 19.07 -1.30
N ALA A 410 -2.59 18.26 -0.62
CA ALA A 410 -1.13 18.24 -0.79
C ALA A 410 -0.54 16.93 -1.32
N GLY A 411 -1.32 16.07 -1.99
CA GLY A 411 -0.84 14.77 -2.50
C GLY A 411 -1.45 14.35 -3.84
N GLU A 412 -0.88 13.31 -4.46
CA GLU A 412 -1.49 12.62 -5.59
C GLU A 412 -2.70 11.84 -5.10
N ASP A 413 -3.90 12.41 -5.27
CA ASP A 413 -5.15 11.71 -5.02
C ASP A 413 -5.52 10.92 -6.27
N TYR A 414 -5.45 9.59 -6.19
CA TYR A 414 -5.78 8.68 -7.30
C TYR A 414 -7.20 8.92 -7.86
N ASP A 415 -8.10 9.51 -7.04
CA ASP A 415 -9.48 9.84 -7.42
C ASP A 415 -9.73 11.35 -7.61
N ALA A 416 -8.67 12.15 -7.80
CA ALA A 416 -8.78 13.62 -7.88
C ALA A 416 -9.81 14.10 -8.91
N ASP A 417 -9.83 13.51 -10.11
CA ASP A 417 -10.75 13.88 -11.18
C ASP A 417 -12.21 13.56 -10.80
N THR A 418 -12.45 12.39 -10.22
CA THR A 418 -13.77 11.97 -9.72
C THR A 418 -14.26 12.90 -8.62
N LYS A 419 -13.43 13.18 -7.61
CA LYS A 419 -13.76 14.09 -6.51
C LYS A 419 -14.02 15.51 -7.00
N THR A 420 -13.25 15.99 -7.97
CA THR A 420 -13.46 17.30 -8.61
C THR A 420 -14.82 17.36 -9.31
N ALA A 421 -15.16 16.33 -10.08
CA ALA A 421 -16.46 16.23 -10.75
C ALA A 421 -17.63 16.23 -9.75
N LEU A 422 -17.50 15.49 -8.64
CA LEU A 422 -18.50 15.48 -7.57
C LEU A 422 -18.63 16.84 -6.89
N GLY A 423 -17.53 17.53 -6.63
CA GLY A 423 -17.54 18.90 -6.08
C GLY A 423 -18.29 19.88 -6.98
N VAL A 424 -18.13 19.76 -8.31
CA VAL A 424 -18.90 20.56 -9.29
C VAL A 424 -20.39 20.21 -9.26
N GLU A 425 -20.74 18.91 -9.24
CA GLU A 425 -22.14 18.47 -9.13
C GLU A 425 -22.80 18.97 -7.83
N LEU A 426 -22.08 18.93 -6.71
CA LEU A 426 -22.55 19.43 -5.42
C LEU A 426 -22.76 20.95 -5.43
N ALA A 427 -21.80 21.71 -5.96
CA ALA A 427 -21.92 23.17 -6.08
C ALA A 427 -23.12 23.58 -6.95
N ALA A 428 -23.46 22.79 -7.98
CA ALA A 428 -24.60 23.05 -8.85
C ALA A 428 -25.96 22.95 -8.13
N LEU A 429 -26.04 22.27 -6.98
CA LEU A 429 -27.27 22.23 -6.17
C LEU A 429 -27.65 23.59 -5.57
N SER A 430 -26.75 24.58 -5.62
CA SER A 430 -27.02 25.97 -5.20
C SER A 430 -27.55 26.08 -3.77
N LEU A 431 -27.02 25.25 -2.87
CA LEU A 431 -27.40 25.22 -1.45
C LEU A 431 -27.15 26.61 -0.80
N PRO A 432 -28.13 27.19 -0.08
CA PRO A 432 -27.97 28.51 0.55
C PRO A 432 -26.74 28.58 1.47
N GLY A 433 -25.89 29.58 1.23
CA GLY A 433 -24.67 29.81 2.03
C GLY A 433 -23.53 28.79 1.80
N PHE A 434 -23.74 27.73 1.03
CA PHE A 434 -22.74 26.66 0.86
C PHE A 434 -21.43 27.14 0.22
N ALA A 435 -21.50 28.02 -0.79
CA ALA A 435 -20.29 28.57 -1.42
C ALA A 435 -19.40 29.34 -0.43
N ALA A 436 -20.01 30.07 0.51
CA ALA A 436 -19.27 30.79 1.56
C ALA A 436 -18.67 29.81 2.58
N GLN A 437 -19.42 28.77 2.97
CA GLN A 437 -18.91 27.69 3.84
C GLN A 437 -17.72 26.99 3.19
N ARG A 438 -17.82 26.66 1.90
CA ARG A 438 -16.75 26.04 1.12
C ARG A 438 -15.48 26.88 1.07
N ALA A 439 -15.61 28.18 0.80
CA ALA A 439 -14.47 29.09 0.82
C ALA A 439 -13.81 29.17 2.22
N ALA A 440 -14.60 29.20 3.29
CA ALA A 440 -14.09 29.21 4.66
C ALA A 440 -13.35 27.90 5.01
N GLN A 441 -13.91 26.74 4.62
CA GLN A 441 -13.27 25.44 4.83
C GLN A 441 -11.98 25.29 4.02
N GLU A 442 -11.98 25.76 2.76
CA GLU A 442 -10.78 25.75 1.93
C GLU A 442 -9.65 26.57 2.57
N GLN A 443 -9.98 27.76 3.07
CA GLN A 443 -9.01 28.60 3.79
C GLN A 443 -8.50 27.92 5.07
N ALA A 444 -9.39 27.29 5.84
CA ALA A 444 -9.03 26.59 7.07
C ALA A 444 -8.10 25.40 6.80
N LEU A 445 -8.40 24.58 5.79
CA LEU A 445 -7.55 23.45 5.38
C LEU A 445 -6.19 23.91 4.85
N ARG A 446 -6.12 24.99 4.06
CA ARG A 446 -4.83 25.56 3.63
C ARG A 446 -3.99 26.03 4.82
N ALA A 447 -4.64 26.59 5.85
CA ALA A 447 -3.95 26.98 7.07
C ALA A 447 -3.46 25.75 7.87
N VAL A 448 -4.22 24.64 7.90
CA VAL A 448 -3.77 23.36 8.47
C VAL A 448 -2.52 22.87 7.74
N VAL A 449 -2.54 22.82 6.41
CA VAL A 449 -1.39 22.39 5.60
C VAL A 449 -0.17 23.25 5.92
N ALA A 450 -0.32 24.58 5.87
CA ALA A 450 0.78 25.50 6.16
C ALA A 450 1.40 25.33 7.57
N ARG A 451 0.61 24.94 8.58
CA ARG A 451 1.11 24.70 9.95
C ARG A 451 1.80 23.34 10.12
N ASN A 452 1.40 22.34 9.33
CA ASN A 452 1.82 20.94 9.51
C ASN A 452 2.86 20.48 8.49
N SER A 453 2.97 21.13 7.34
CA SER A 453 4.06 20.89 6.39
C SER A 453 5.40 21.23 7.05
N ALA A 454 6.29 20.25 7.17
CA ALA A 454 7.66 20.50 7.58
C ALA A 454 8.41 21.26 6.46
N PRO A 455 9.39 22.14 6.77
CA PRO A 455 10.24 22.77 5.76
C PRO A 455 11.00 21.73 4.90
N ASP A 456 11.23 20.55 5.48
CA ASP A 456 11.99 19.43 4.92
C ASP A 456 11.10 18.21 4.60
N THR A 457 9.79 18.34 4.37
CA THR A 457 9.09 17.24 3.70
C THR A 457 9.80 17.02 2.38
N GLU A 458 10.49 15.88 2.25
CA GLU A 458 11.01 15.39 0.98
C GLU A 458 9.92 15.66 -0.06
N ALA A 459 10.24 16.53 -1.02
CA ALA A 459 9.32 16.89 -2.08
C ALA A 459 8.67 15.61 -2.61
N PRO A 460 7.35 15.62 -2.92
CA PRO A 460 6.64 14.44 -3.42
C PRO A 460 7.54 13.74 -4.42
N ALA A 461 7.88 12.48 -4.12
CA ALA A 461 9.04 11.76 -4.65
C ALA A 461 9.31 12.23 -6.08
N SER A 462 10.27 13.14 -6.22
CA SER A 462 10.42 13.89 -7.46
C SER A 462 10.49 12.89 -8.60
N ARG A 463 9.60 13.03 -9.59
CA ARG A 463 9.49 12.10 -10.72
C ARG A 463 10.88 11.67 -11.15
N ARG A 464 11.18 10.37 -11.02
CA ARG A 464 12.52 9.83 -11.29
C ARG A 464 12.95 10.25 -12.69
N VAL A 465 14.20 10.63 -12.84
CA VAL A 465 14.78 10.98 -14.13
C VAL A 465 15.52 9.78 -14.72
N SER A 466 15.56 9.70 -16.04
CA SER A 466 16.35 8.69 -16.73
C SER A 466 17.84 8.94 -16.51
N ILE A 467 18.58 7.93 -16.06
CA ILE A 467 20.02 8.01 -15.77
C ILE A 467 20.77 7.18 -16.82
N ASP A 468 21.79 7.78 -17.44
CA ASP A 468 22.71 7.07 -18.31
C ASP A 468 23.83 6.40 -17.49
N PRO A 469 24.11 5.10 -17.74
CA PRO A 469 25.19 4.39 -17.06
C PRO A 469 26.55 4.97 -17.42
N ASP A 470 27.50 4.83 -16.49
CA ASP A 470 28.91 4.98 -16.81
C ASP A 470 29.34 3.95 -17.88
N PRO A 471 30.39 4.24 -18.67
CA PRO A 471 30.92 3.27 -19.61
C PRO A 471 31.33 1.97 -18.89
N ALA A 472 30.90 0.83 -19.44
CA ALA A 472 31.32 -0.47 -18.93
C ALA A 472 32.84 -0.63 -18.98
N PRO A 473 33.45 -1.46 -18.10
CA PRO A 473 34.90 -1.68 -18.10
C PRO A 473 35.44 -2.24 -19.42
N PHE A 474 34.58 -2.88 -20.20
CA PHE A 474 34.90 -3.52 -21.47
C PHE A 474 34.14 -2.86 -22.61
N ALA A 475 34.84 -2.60 -23.72
CA ALA A 475 34.25 -1.98 -24.90
C ALA A 475 33.39 -2.99 -25.67
N ALA A 476 32.16 -2.59 -26.00
CA ALA A 476 31.31 -3.35 -26.90
C ALA A 476 31.87 -3.38 -28.32
N GLN A 477 31.95 -4.57 -28.88
CA GLN A 477 32.36 -4.82 -30.25
C GLN A 477 31.20 -5.45 -31.02
N PRO A 478 31.05 -5.14 -32.31
CA PRO A 478 30.02 -5.78 -33.11
C PRO A 478 30.38 -7.25 -33.34
N LEU A 479 29.42 -8.16 -33.23
CA LEU A 479 29.65 -9.58 -33.50
C LEU A 479 30.31 -9.78 -34.87
N PRO A 480 31.23 -10.75 -35.00
CA PRO A 480 31.78 -11.13 -36.30
C PRO A 480 30.67 -11.39 -37.31
N VAL A 481 30.84 -10.93 -38.56
CA VAL A 481 29.79 -11.02 -39.60
C VAL A 481 29.31 -12.46 -39.80
N ALA A 482 30.21 -13.44 -39.69
CA ALA A 482 29.87 -14.86 -39.78
C ALA A 482 28.94 -15.33 -38.65
N LEU A 483 29.05 -14.75 -37.45
CA LEU A 483 28.25 -15.12 -36.29
C LEU A 483 26.91 -14.38 -36.24
N ARG A 484 26.76 -13.19 -36.83
CA ARG A 484 25.47 -12.45 -36.79
C ARG A 484 24.29 -13.24 -37.35
N LYS A 485 24.54 -14.09 -38.35
CA LYS A 485 23.51 -14.96 -38.97
C LYS A 485 23.52 -16.39 -38.44
N ALA A 486 24.44 -16.74 -37.55
CA ALA A 486 24.50 -18.08 -36.97
C ALA A 486 23.29 -18.32 -36.06
N PRO A 487 22.78 -19.56 -35.97
CA PRO A 487 21.77 -19.90 -34.97
C PRO A 487 22.35 -19.73 -33.57
N ARG A 488 21.51 -19.25 -32.63
CA ARG A 488 21.85 -19.26 -31.21
C ARG A 488 21.96 -20.70 -30.72
N ARG A 489 22.96 -20.96 -29.90
CA ARG A 489 23.16 -22.24 -29.24
C ARG A 489 22.51 -22.14 -27.86
N PRO A 490 21.59 -23.06 -27.52
CA PRO A 490 21.01 -23.09 -26.20
C PRO A 490 22.09 -23.43 -25.16
N SER A 491 22.08 -22.72 -24.04
CA SER A 491 22.88 -23.04 -22.87
C SER A 491 22.03 -23.85 -21.90
N ALA A 492 22.24 -25.16 -21.83
CA ALA A 492 21.65 -25.99 -20.78
C ALA A 492 22.69 -26.23 -19.69
N TRP A 493 22.29 -26.08 -18.43
CA TRP A 493 23.14 -26.47 -17.30
C TRP A 493 23.36 -27.99 -17.34
N PRO A 494 24.61 -28.48 -17.45
CA PRO A 494 24.84 -29.91 -17.51
C PRO A 494 24.48 -30.59 -16.19
N LYS A 495 23.91 -31.79 -16.26
CA LYS A 495 23.57 -32.59 -15.07
C LYS A 495 24.80 -33.02 -14.26
N ASP A 496 25.97 -33.07 -14.90
CA ASP A 496 27.25 -33.47 -14.33
C ASP A 496 28.11 -32.29 -13.85
N ALA A 497 27.66 -31.05 -14.07
CA ALA A 497 28.29 -29.87 -13.50
C ALA A 497 27.77 -29.64 -12.08
N ALA A 498 28.67 -29.22 -11.18
CA ALA A 498 28.29 -28.79 -9.85
C ALA A 498 27.38 -27.55 -9.94
N PRO A 499 26.39 -27.42 -9.04
CA PRO A 499 25.60 -26.20 -8.95
C PRO A 499 26.53 -25.01 -8.63
N LEU A 500 26.12 -23.82 -9.05
CA LEU A 500 26.71 -22.59 -8.52
C LEU A 500 26.32 -22.43 -7.05
N PRO A 501 27.06 -21.63 -6.26
CA PRO A 501 26.61 -21.25 -4.93
C PRO A 501 25.23 -20.61 -4.97
N ASP A 502 24.42 -20.81 -3.92
CA ASP A 502 22.99 -20.44 -3.87
C ASP A 502 22.71 -18.93 -4.12
N ASP A 503 23.73 -18.09 -4.00
CA ASP A 503 23.69 -16.65 -4.21
C ASP A 503 23.96 -16.20 -5.65
N PHE A 504 24.08 -17.15 -6.58
CA PHE A 504 24.29 -16.90 -8.00
C PHE A 504 23.23 -17.60 -8.85
N LEU A 505 22.47 -16.82 -9.62
CA LEU A 505 21.53 -17.36 -10.59
C LEU A 505 22.27 -17.66 -11.90
N PRO A 506 22.32 -18.92 -12.38
CA PRO A 506 23.00 -19.26 -13.62
C PRO A 506 22.28 -18.65 -14.82
N VAL A 507 23.04 -18.02 -15.72
CA VAL A 507 22.54 -17.46 -16.99
C VAL A 507 23.04 -18.28 -18.17
N ARG A 508 24.34 -18.58 -18.19
CA ARG A 508 24.99 -19.25 -19.31
C ARG A 508 26.10 -20.17 -18.84
N PHE A 509 26.32 -21.28 -19.53
CA PHE A 509 27.36 -22.25 -19.27
C PHE A 509 28.02 -22.67 -20.58
N GLU A 510 29.34 -22.87 -20.57
CA GLU A 510 30.07 -23.48 -21.67
C GLU A 510 31.22 -24.35 -21.15
N ARG A 511 31.51 -25.45 -21.87
CA ARG A 511 32.59 -26.37 -21.55
C ARG A 511 33.36 -26.74 -22.80
N ALA A 512 34.68 -26.61 -22.74
CA ALA A 512 35.62 -27.02 -23.78
C ALA A 512 36.73 -27.89 -23.15
N GLY A 513 36.67 -29.19 -23.38
CA GLY A 513 37.57 -30.15 -22.72
C GLY A 513 37.37 -30.16 -21.21
N THR A 514 38.44 -29.94 -20.45
CA THR A 514 38.39 -29.84 -18.98
C THR A 514 38.07 -28.42 -18.51
N ARG A 515 38.06 -27.42 -19.38
CA ARG A 515 37.75 -26.05 -18.98
C ARG A 515 36.25 -25.80 -19.08
N ALA A 516 35.65 -25.23 -18.05
CA ALA A 516 34.28 -24.77 -18.07
C ALA A 516 34.17 -23.33 -17.55
N VAL A 517 33.18 -22.60 -18.08
CA VAL A 517 32.86 -21.23 -17.70
C VAL A 517 31.36 -21.14 -17.48
N ALA A 518 30.95 -20.48 -16.40
CA ALA A 518 29.58 -20.06 -16.21
C ALA A 518 29.48 -18.56 -16.05
N ILE A 519 28.39 -17.98 -16.58
CA ILE A 519 27.96 -16.62 -16.33
C ILE A 519 26.73 -16.69 -15.43
N SER A 520 26.70 -15.84 -14.41
CA SER A 520 25.61 -15.78 -13.45
C SER A 520 25.26 -14.36 -13.07
N LEU A 521 24.09 -14.20 -12.46
CA LEU A 521 23.60 -12.96 -11.87
C LEU A 521 23.63 -13.06 -10.35
N SER A 522 24.03 -11.97 -9.69
CA SER A 522 23.95 -11.85 -8.24
C SER A 522 23.86 -10.39 -7.82
N GLN A 523 23.03 -10.11 -6.82
CA GLN A 523 22.92 -8.80 -6.18
C GLN A 523 24.00 -8.55 -5.12
N ASN A 524 25.03 -9.39 -5.04
CA ASN A 524 26.12 -9.24 -4.07
C ASN A 524 26.81 -7.87 -4.13
N PHE A 525 27.09 -7.33 -5.32
CA PHE A 525 27.64 -5.97 -5.51
C PHE A 525 26.65 -4.96 -6.12
N ASP A 526 25.42 -5.41 -6.41
CA ASP A 526 24.36 -4.64 -7.09
C ASP A 526 22.99 -4.92 -6.46
N PRO A 527 22.72 -4.44 -5.22
CA PRO A 527 21.46 -4.62 -4.52
C PRO A 527 20.35 -3.72 -5.11
N VAL A 528 19.82 -4.12 -6.26
CA VAL A 528 18.82 -3.37 -7.03
C VAL A 528 17.38 -3.86 -6.81
N GLY A 529 17.17 -4.75 -5.84
CA GLY A 529 15.85 -5.20 -5.43
C GLY A 529 15.09 -5.93 -6.55
N GLU A 530 13.85 -5.53 -6.79
CA GLU A 530 12.94 -6.17 -7.75
C GLU A 530 13.12 -5.66 -9.20
N VAL A 531 14.07 -4.75 -9.43
CA VAL A 531 14.23 -4.06 -10.71
C VAL A 531 15.10 -4.84 -11.71
N SER A 532 16.12 -5.58 -11.24
CA SER A 532 16.95 -6.43 -12.09
C SER A 532 17.65 -7.56 -11.32
N GLY A 533 18.31 -8.48 -12.04
CA GLY A 533 19.05 -9.59 -11.45
C GLY A 533 20.36 -9.21 -10.74
N GLY A 534 20.75 -7.93 -10.75
CA GLY A 534 22.01 -7.45 -10.18
C GLY A 534 23.18 -7.56 -11.16
N GLY A 535 24.37 -7.84 -10.62
CA GLY A 535 25.64 -7.83 -11.35
C GLY A 535 25.95 -9.16 -12.05
N TYR A 536 26.71 -9.12 -13.14
CA TYR A 536 27.19 -10.31 -13.85
C TYR A 536 28.52 -10.81 -13.27
N TRP A 537 28.63 -12.13 -13.11
CA TRP A 537 29.79 -12.82 -12.56
C TRP A 537 30.25 -13.97 -13.46
N VAL A 538 31.57 -14.18 -13.52
CA VAL A 538 32.22 -15.29 -14.22
C VAL A 538 32.69 -16.33 -13.21
N HIS A 539 32.31 -17.59 -13.44
CA HIS A 539 32.80 -18.75 -12.69
C HIS A 539 33.69 -19.58 -13.62
N LEU A 540 34.88 -19.93 -13.16
CA LEU A 540 35.85 -20.72 -13.92
C LEU A 540 36.04 -22.10 -13.29
N SER A 541 36.28 -23.10 -14.12
CA SER A 541 36.57 -24.46 -13.69
C SER A 541 37.58 -25.11 -14.63
N ASP A 542 38.53 -25.86 -14.06
CA ASP A 542 39.57 -26.59 -14.78
C ASP A 542 39.33 -28.11 -14.82
N ASP A 543 38.20 -28.58 -14.27
CA ASP A 543 37.83 -30.00 -14.19
C ASP A 543 36.44 -30.31 -14.80
N GLY A 544 36.00 -29.46 -15.72
CA GLY A 544 34.80 -29.62 -16.52
C GLY A 544 33.52 -29.17 -15.80
N GLY A 545 33.64 -28.29 -14.81
CA GLY A 545 32.54 -27.73 -14.03
C GLY A 545 32.21 -28.53 -12.77
N ARG A 546 33.11 -29.40 -12.28
CA ARG A 546 32.88 -30.15 -11.03
C ARG A 546 33.24 -29.33 -9.80
N HIS A 547 34.23 -28.44 -9.93
CA HIS A 547 34.53 -27.43 -8.93
C HIS A 547 34.65 -26.06 -9.60
N TRP A 548 34.11 -25.05 -8.93
CA TRP A 548 34.16 -23.66 -9.35
C TRP A 548 35.23 -22.91 -8.54
N GLN A 549 36.06 -22.13 -9.23
CA GLN A 549 36.96 -21.17 -8.61
C GLN A 549 36.17 -20.02 -7.96
N ALA A 550 36.86 -19.13 -7.24
CA ALA A 550 36.24 -17.92 -6.70
C ALA A 550 35.57 -17.11 -7.84
N PRO A 551 34.33 -16.62 -7.63
CA PRO A 551 33.59 -15.90 -8.66
C PRO A 551 34.24 -14.55 -8.97
N LEU A 552 34.31 -14.19 -10.25
CA LEU A 552 34.94 -12.96 -10.72
C LEU A 552 33.87 -11.96 -11.17
N TYR A 553 33.83 -10.79 -10.53
CA TYR A 553 32.88 -9.73 -10.87
C TYR A 553 33.27 -9.03 -12.17
N THR A 554 32.29 -8.78 -13.05
CA THR A 554 32.55 -8.21 -14.37
C THR A 554 32.42 -6.68 -14.43
N GLY A 555 31.84 -6.03 -13.42
CA GLY A 555 31.46 -4.61 -13.50
C GLY A 555 30.32 -4.33 -14.48
N LEU A 556 29.58 -5.37 -14.89
CA LEU A 556 28.38 -5.26 -15.71
C LEU A 556 27.16 -5.55 -14.83
N ALA A 557 26.08 -4.82 -15.03
CA ALA A 557 24.80 -5.03 -14.36
C ALA A 557 23.68 -5.34 -15.35
N ASP A 558 22.75 -6.19 -14.94
CA ASP A 558 21.60 -6.59 -15.73
C ASP A 558 20.75 -5.38 -16.12
N ARG A 559 20.53 -5.22 -17.43
CA ARG A 559 19.79 -4.12 -18.06
C ARG A 559 20.41 -2.74 -17.84
N PHE A 560 21.70 -2.68 -17.48
CA PHE A 560 22.42 -1.43 -17.25
C PHE A 560 23.86 -1.43 -17.81
N PRO A 561 24.02 -1.28 -19.15
CA PRO A 561 22.96 -1.32 -20.16
C PRO A 561 22.74 -2.73 -20.74
N TYR A 562 23.55 -3.72 -20.34
CA TYR A 562 23.65 -4.99 -21.06
C TYR A 562 22.79 -6.10 -20.45
N VAL A 563 22.32 -7.00 -21.31
CA VAL A 563 21.72 -8.29 -20.97
C VAL A 563 22.55 -9.39 -21.61
N VAL A 564 22.90 -10.42 -20.84
CA VAL A 564 23.55 -11.62 -21.37
C VAL A 564 22.47 -12.61 -21.80
N PRO A 565 22.31 -12.89 -23.10
CA PRO A 565 21.34 -13.88 -23.55
C PRO A 565 21.78 -15.29 -23.12
N ALA A 566 20.84 -16.09 -22.60
CA ALA A 566 21.09 -17.48 -22.25
C ALA A 566 21.51 -18.32 -23.47
N GLU A 567 20.91 -18.03 -24.64
CA GLU A 567 21.30 -18.64 -25.91
C GLU A 567 22.19 -17.68 -26.71
N ALA A 568 23.33 -18.16 -27.23
CA ALA A 568 24.31 -17.29 -27.87
C ALA A 568 24.96 -17.93 -29.09
N ARG A 569 25.48 -17.08 -29.98
CA ARG A 569 26.17 -17.43 -31.23
C ARG A 569 27.68 -17.48 -31.03
N MET A 570 28.20 -16.59 -30.19
CA MET A 570 29.62 -16.52 -29.84
C MET A 570 29.98 -17.48 -28.71
N PRO A 571 30.97 -18.38 -28.85
CA PRO A 571 31.51 -19.17 -27.74
C PRO A 571 32.05 -18.27 -26.61
N LEU A 572 31.90 -18.69 -25.34
CA LEU A 572 32.47 -17.99 -24.19
C LEU A 572 33.98 -18.13 -24.11
N LEU A 573 34.51 -19.32 -24.42
CA LEU A 573 35.94 -19.61 -24.29
C LEU A 573 36.69 -19.23 -25.58
N GLY A 574 37.46 -18.15 -25.52
CA GLY A 574 38.42 -17.78 -26.57
C GLY A 574 39.78 -18.47 -26.39
N ASP A 575 40.59 -18.51 -27.46
CA ASP A 575 41.89 -19.18 -27.49
C ASP A 575 43.01 -18.46 -26.69
N ASP A 576 42.75 -17.24 -26.19
CA ASP A 576 43.76 -16.32 -25.65
C ASP A 576 43.56 -15.95 -24.16
N GLY A 577 42.74 -16.69 -23.43
CA GLY A 577 42.52 -16.45 -22.00
C GLY A 577 41.58 -15.28 -21.69
N ALA A 578 40.77 -14.84 -22.66
CA ALA A 578 39.64 -13.95 -22.46
C ALA A 578 38.30 -14.72 -22.50
N ILE A 579 37.28 -14.14 -21.88
CA ILE A 579 35.88 -14.53 -22.06
C ILE A 579 35.26 -13.65 -23.15
N ASP A 580 34.74 -14.28 -24.18
CA ASP A 580 34.04 -13.64 -25.29
C ASP A 580 32.52 -13.69 -25.03
N LEU A 581 32.00 -12.64 -24.39
CA LEU A 581 30.63 -12.58 -23.88
C LEU A 581 29.71 -11.89 -24.88
N GLU A 582 28.86 -12.65 -25.58
CA GLU A 582 27.75 -12.05 -26.35
C GLU A 582 26.79 -11.32 -25.41
N VAL A 583 26.40 -10.10 -25.81
CA VAL A 583 25.48 -9.24 -25.05
C VAL A 583 24.50 -8.54 -25.98
N GLU A 584 23.39 -8.11 -25.40
CA GLU A 584 22.46 -7.16 -26.00
C GLU A 584 22.40 -5.91 -25.12
N VAL A 585 22.14 -4.75 -25.70
CA VAL A 585 21.70 -3.58 -24.94
C VAL A 585 20.19 -3.70 -24.77
N ALA A 586 19.73 -3.68 -23.53
CA ALA A 586 18.34 -3.51 -23.14
C ALA A 586 18.32 -2.61 -21.91
N LEU A 587 18.63 -1.33 -22.13
CA LEU A 587 18.82 -0.35 -21.06
C LEU A 587 17.48 0.00 -20.41
N LEU A 588 17.35 -0.30 -19.12
CA LEU A 588 16.22 0.10 -18.30
C LEU A 588 16.06 1.64 -18.28
N ASP A 589 14.82 2.11 -18.37
CA ASP A 589 14.49 3.49 -18.06
C ASP A 589 14.31 3.70 -16.55
N THR A 590 15.27 4.33 -15.88
CA THR A 590 15.15 4.58 -14.43
C THR A 590 14.00 5.52 -14.08
N ALA A 591 13.47 6.29 -15.05
CA ALA A 591 12.28 7.11 -14.87
C ALA A 591 10.98 6.29 -14.81
N SER A 592 10.98 5.04 -15.29
CA SER A 592 9.81 4.15 -15.23
C SER A 592 9.74 3.33 -13.95
N ILE A 593 10.72 3.44 -13.05
CA ILE A 593 10.74 2.65 -11.81
C ILE A 593 9.71 3.23 -10.82
N THR A 594 8.78 2.38 -10.38
CA THR A 594 7.80 2.63 -9.31
C THR A 594 8.04 1.64 -8.15
N TYR A 595 7.42 1.86 -6.99
CA TYR A 595 7.38 0.86 -5.90
C TYR A 595 5.95 0.61 -5.45
N PRO A 596 5.47 -0.64 -5.50
CA PRO A 596 6.13 -1.80 -6.14
C PRO A 596 6.41 -1.54 -7.65
N PRO A 597 7.47 -2.14 -8.23
CA PRO A 597 7.79 -1.97 -9.63
C PRO A 597 6.72 -2.63 -10.49
N VAL A 598 6.09 -1.81 -11.33
CA VAL A 598 5.10 -2.30 -12.30
C VAL A 598 5.34 -1.64 -13.65
N ALA A 599 5.31 -2.45 -14.71
CA ALA A 599 5.43 -1.97 -16.09
C ALA A 599 6.72 -1.16 -16.37
N LEU A 600 7.86 -1.71 -15.94
CA LEU A 600 9.18 -1.16 -16.26
C LEU A 600 9.38 -1.07 -17.78
N ALA A 601 10.07 -0.03 -18.25
CA ALA A 601 10.26 0.23 -19.67
C ALA A 601 11.73 0.13 -20.10
N THR A 602 11.95 -0.32 -21.33
CA THR A 602 13.28 -0.24 -21.96
C THR A 602 13.46 1.08 -22.70
N ARG A 603 14.53 1.81 -22.39
CA ARG A 603 14.89 3.09 -23.03
C ARG A 603 15.70 2.91 -24.32
N ARG A 604 16.59 1.92 -24.38
CA ARG A 604 17.45 1.65 -25.54
C ARG A 604 17.63 0.16 -25.77
N LYS A 605 17.53 -0.26 -27.04
CA LYS A 605 17.77 -1.64 -27.48
C LYS A 605 18.85 -1.69 -28.58
N GLN A 606 19.76 -2.65 -28.50
CA GLN A 606 20.74 -2.94 -29.55
C GLN A 606 21.18 -4.40 -29.46
N ALA A 607 21.27 -5.10 -30.59
CA ALA A 607 21.72 -6.48 -30.65
C ALA A 607 23.05 -6.60 -31.41
N ASP A 608 23.52 -7.84 -31.56
CA ASP A 608 24.73 -8.21 -32.30
C ASP A 608 26.02 -7.61 -31.73
N LEU A 609 26.15 -7.63 -30.41
CA LEU A 609 27.32 -7.15 -29.69
C LEU A 609 27.99 -8.28 -28.91
N TYR A 610 29.28 -8.13 -28.66
CA TYR A 610 30.00 -8.89 -27.67
C TYR A 610 31.00 -8.01 -26.90
N LEU A 611 31.36 -8.46 -25.71
CA LEU A 611 32.39 -7.90 -24.86
C LEU A 611 33.52 -8.93 -24.77
N ARG A 612 34.77 -8.45 -24.84
CA ARG A 612 35.95 -9.27 -24.56
C ARG A 612 36.43 -8.96 -23.15
N LEU A 613 36.41 -9.94 -22.26
CA LEU A 613 36.75 -9.81 -20.85
C LEU A 613 38.03 -10.60 -20.57
N PRO A 614 39.22 -9.96 -20.56
CA PRO A 614 40.45 -10.64 -20.16
C PRO A 614 40.33 -11.15 -18.73
N ILE A 615 40.56 -12.46 -18.51
CA ILE A 615 40.42 -13.06 -17.16
C ILE A 615 41.40 -12.41 -16.17
N ALA A 616 42.58 -12.03 -16.64
CA ALA A 616 43.57 -11.33 -15.82
C ALA A 616 43.10 -9.94 -15.34
N ASP A 617 42.24 -9.26 -16.10
CA ASP A 617 41.67 -7.97 -15.66
C ASP A 617 40.54 -8.19 -14.64
N LEU A 618 39.73 -9.24 -14.81
CA LEU A 618 38.69 -9.61 -13.86
C LEU A 618 39.24 -9.97 -12.47
N ALA A 619 40.42 -10.59 -12.43
CA ALA A 619 41.08 -11.07 -11.21
C ALA A 619 42.12 -10.08 -10.63
N ARG A 620 42.37 -8.94 -11.28
CA ARG A 620 43.38 -7.98 -10.83
C ARG A 620 42.91 -7.27 -9.57
N ASP A 621 43.70 -7.38 -8.50
CA ASP A 621 43.56 -6.68 -7.23
C ASP A 621 44.95 -6.09 -6.91
N ASN A 622 45.13 -4.78 -7.16
CA ASN A 622 46.46 -4.17 -7.08
C ASN A 622 46.89 -3.83 -5.65
N ASP A 623 45.95 -3.61 -4.73
CA ASP A 623 46.24 -3.23 -3.34
C ASP A 623 46.02 -4.36 -2.34
N GLY A 624 45.49 -5.50 -2.78
CA GLY A 624 45.39 -6.74 -2.03
C GLY A 624 44.32 -6.69 -0.94
N ASP A 625 43.32 -5.82 -1.10
CA ASP A 625 42.24 -5.64 -0.13
C ASP A 625 41.12 -6.68 -0.26
N GLY A 626 41.22 -7.56 -1.27
CA GLY A 626 40.26 -8.62 -1.57
C GLY A 626 39.18 -8.22 -2.57
N PHE A 627 39.16 -6.97 -3.05
CA PHE A 627 38.32 -6.51 -4.15
C PHE A 627 39.17 -6.39 -5.43
N SER A 628 38.65 -6.89 -6.55
CA SER A 628 39.32 -6.59 -7.83
C SER A 628 39.22 -5.10 -8.16
N ASP A 629 40.13 -4.57 -8.96
CA ASP A 629 40.12 -3.16 -9.40
C ASP A 629 38.76 -2.77 -10.02
N ILE A 630 38.11 -3.71 -10.70
CA ILE A 630 36.77 -3.54 -11.29
C ILE A 630 35.71 -3.42 -10.20
N ALA A 631 35.75 -4.29 -9.19
CA ALA A 631 34.83 -4.24 -8.06
C ALA A 631 35.04 -2.96 -7.23
N ALA A 632 36.29 -2.61 -6.93
CA ALA A 632 36.65 -1.40 -6.19
C ALA A 632 36.12 -0.15 -6.90
N ARG A 633 36.30 -0.03 -8.22
CA ARG A 633 35.75 1.08 -9.00
C ARG A 633 34.23 1.10 -9.04
N HIS A 634 33.59 -0.06 -9.12
CA HIS A 634 32.13 -0.18 -9.11
C HIS A 634 31.54 0.31 -7.78
N LEU A 635 32.17 -0.07 -6.67
CA LEU A 635 31.78 0.25 -5.31
C LEU A 635 32.37 1.59 -4.79
N LEU A 636 33.03 2.36 -5.66
CA LEU A 636 33.68 3.64 -5.35
C LEU A 636 34.86 3.57 -4.36
N LEU A 637 35.40 2.38 -4.09
CA LEU A 637 36.52 2.16 -3.17
C LEU A 637 37.87 2.65 -3.74
N ASP A 638 37.98 2.84 -5.06
CA ASP A 638 39.19 3.37 -5.71
C ASP A 638 39.32 4.91 -5.61
N ALA A 639 38.29 5.59 -5.08
CA ALA A 639 38.31 7.02 -4.84
C ALA A 639 39.23 7.39 -3.64
N LYS A 640 39.47 8.70 -3.44
CA LYS A 640 40.33 9.19 -2.34
C LYS A 640 39.61 10.25 -1.50
N GLY A 641 39.94 10.30 -0.21
CA GLY A 641 39.36 11.23 0.75
C GLY A 641 37.84 11.06 0.85
N ASP A 642 37.12 12.17 0.97
CA ASP A 642 35.66 12.21 1.14
C ASP A 642 34.85 11.71 -0.07
N ALA A 643 35.51 11.34 -1.17
CA ALA A 643 34.86 10.72 -2.32
C ALA A 643 34.79 9.18 -2.21
N ALA A 644 35.61 8.58 -1.33
CA ALA A 644 35.57 7.15 -1.06
C ALA A 644 34.59 6.85 0.08
N PRO A 645 33.76 5.80 -0.04
CA PRO A 645 33.01 5.32 1.09
C PRO A 645 33.95 4.70 2.13
N MET A 646 33.48 4.60 3.37
CA MET A 646 34.25 3.98 4.43
C MET A 646 34.12 2.45 4.32
N LEU A 647 35.26 1.75 4.29
CA LEU A 647 35.35 0.30 4.34
C LEU A 647 35.72 -0.17 5.76
N ILE A 648 34.87 -1.00 6.35
CA ILE A 648 35.07 -1.62 7.67
C ILE A 648 35.35 -3.12 7.48
N GLY A 649 36.23 -3.68 8.30
CA GLY A 649 36.63 -5.11 8.25
C GLY A 649 37.92 -5.39 7.46
N ALA A 650 38.44 -4.44 6.70
CA ALA A 650 39.72 -4.57 5.97
C ALA A 650 40.97 -4.33 6.85
N ARG A 651 40.80 -3.68 8.01
CA ARG A 651 41.84 -3.45 9.02
C ARG A 651 41.24 -3.57 10.41
N LYS A 652 42.01 -4.07 11.39
CA LYS A 652 41.59 -4.11 12.79
C LYS A 652 41.31 -2.67 13.25
N ALA A 653 40.10 -2.41 13.76
CA ALA A 653 39.76 -1.09 14.27
C ALA A 653 40.81 -0.64 15.28
N ASP A 654 41.18 0.65 15.24
CA ASP A 654 41.95 1.26 16.33
C ASP A 654 41.22 1.00 17.65
N ALA A 655 41.95 0.85 18.75
CA ALA A 655 41.36 0.52 20.04
C ALA A 655 40.37 1.61 20.48
N CYS A 656 39.10 1.44 20.13
CA CYS A 656 38.04 2.27 20.64
C CYS A 656 37.96 2.09 22.16
N GLY A 657 37.70 3.19 22.87
CA GLY A 657 37.51 3.17 24.31
C GLY A 657 36.34 2.26 24.75
N PRO A 658 35.98 2.25 26.04
CA PRO A 658 34.86 1.44 26.52
C PRO A 658 33.59 1.77 25.73
N MET A 659 33.01 0.75 25.09
CA MET A 659 31.81 0.90 24.27
C MET A 659 30.63 1.37 25.12
N SER A 660 29.95 2.42 24.67
CA SER A 660 28.68 2.83 25.25
C SER A 660 27.59 1.79 24.93
N ARG A 661 26.50 1.80 25.71
CA ARG A 661 25.33 0.95 25.42
C ARG A 661 24.76 1.21 24.02
N ALA A 662 24.74 2.46 23.58
CA ALA A 662 24.24 2.82 22.24
C ALA A 662 25.12 2.22 21.13
N GLN A 663 26.44 2.31 21.27
CA GLN A 663 27.37 1.66 20.33
C GLN A 663 27.22 0.14 20.34
N GLY A 664 27.09 -0.47 21.53
CA GLY A 664 26.81 -1.91 21.64
C GLY A 664 25.50 -2.32 20.96
N ALA A 665 24.48 -1.46 20.97
CA ALA A 665 23.19 -1.70 20.33
C ALA A 665 23.31 -1.68 18.80
N GLN A 666 24.03 -0.68 18.26
CA GLN A 666 24.32 -0.57 16.83
C GLN A 666 25.10 -1.79 16.31
N ILE A 667 26.10 -2.25 17.07
CA ILE A 667 26.88 -3.45 16.70
C ILE A 667 25.97 -4.68 16.66
N ALA A 668 25.16 -4.90 17.69
CA ALA A 668 24.23 -6.04 17.72
C ALA A 668 23.21 -5.98 16.57
N LEU A 669 22.70 -4.78 16.27
CA LEU A 669 21.75 -4.53 15.19
C LEU A 669 22.32 -4.88 13.83
N LEU A 670 23.55 -4.44 13.56
CA LEU A 670 24.25 -4.79 12.32
C LEU A 670 24.42 -6.30 12.20
N GLY A 671 24.80 -6.98 13.28
CA GLY A 671 24.82 -8.44 13.35
C GLY A 671 23.50 -9.08 12.92
N LYS A 672 22.37 -8.57 13.44
CA LYS A 672 21.03 -9.07 13.07
C LYS A 672 20.68 -8.79 11.61
N LEU A 673 21.04 -7.62 11.07
CA LEU A 673 20.80 -7.28 9.67
C LEU A 673 21.59 -8.18 8.72
N PHE A 674 22.77 -8.66 9.12
CA PHE A 674 23.56 -9.61 8.33
C PHE A 674 22.88 -10.97 8.12
N ASP A 675 21.92 -11.31 8.98
CA ASP A 675 21.15 -12.56 8.90
C ASP A 675 19.87 -12.41 8.06
N VAL A 676 19.49 -11.18 7.66
CA VAL A 676 18.29 -10.95 6.84
C VAL A 676 18.59 -11.38 5.40
N ARG A 677 17.98 -12.49 4.98
CA ARG A 677 18.01 -12.96 3.58
C ARG A 677 16.81 -12.41 2.83
N VAL A 678 17.06 -11.80 1.67
CA VAL A 678 16.00 -11.31 0.79
C VAL A 678 16.20 -11.91 -0.60
N ALA A 679 15.12 -12.45 -1.18
CA ALA A 679 15.09 -12.98 -2.55
C ALA A 679 13.98 -12.26 -3.33
N PRO A 680 14.27 -11.06 -3.90
CA PRO A 680 13.29 -10.30 -4.65
C PRO A 680 12.73 -11.07 -5.85
N LEU A 681 11.46 -10.84 -6.16
CA LEU A 681 10.91 -11.16 -7.48
C LEU A 681 11.32 -10.05 -8.44
N VAL A 682 11.91 -10.39 -9.58
CA VAL A 682 12.37 -9.41 -10.57
C VAL A 682 11.25 -9.16 -11.58
N GLU A 683 10.80 -7.92 -11.69
CA GLU A 683 9.72 -7.48 -12.59
C GLU A 683 10.19 -7.52 -14.07
N PRO A 684 9.39 -8.08 -15.00
CA PRO A 684 9.72 -8.07 -16.42
C PRO A 684 9.61 -6.67 -17.04
N LEU A 685 10.39 -6.44 -18.10
CA LEU A 685 10.38 -5.19 -18.86
C LEU A 685 9.37 -5.26 -20.02
N ASP A 686 8.79 -4.10 -20.35
CA ASP A 686 7.88 -3.89 -21.49
C ASP A 686 6.61 -4.77 -21.48
N VAL A 687 6.14 -5.18 -20.29
CA VAL A 687 4.88 -5.91 -20.11
C VAL A 687 3.78 -4.93 -19.67
N ALA A 688 2.66 -4.91 -20.39
CA ALA A 688 1.54 -4.03 -20.06
C ALA A 688 0.92 -4.40 -18.70
N GLN A 689 0.57 -3.39 -17.88
CA GLN A 689 -0.03 -3.60 -16.54
C GLN A 689 -1.28 -4.50 -16.56
N SER A 690 -2.05 -4.47 -17.65
CA SER A 690 -3.29 -5.23 -17.79
C SER A 690 -3.10 -6.73 -18.04
N ASP A 691 -1.88 -7.22 -18.25
CA ASP A 691 -1.60 -8.63 -18.56
C ASP A 691 -0.84 -9.34 -17.42
N LEU A 692 -1.55 -9.53 -16.30
CA LEU A 692 -1.00 -10.20 -15.11
C LEU A 692 -0.49 -11.62 -15.41
N GLY A 693 -1.14 -12.35 -16.32
CA GLY A 693 -0.76 -13.72 -16.68
C GLY A 693 0.60 -13.79 -17.40
N ALA A 694 0.81 -12.94 -18.41
CA ALA A 694 2.10 -12.85 -19.09
C ALA A 694 3.22 -12.34 -18.17
N ARG A 695 2.87 -11.46 -17.22
CA ARG A 695 3.80 -10.92 -16.22
C ARG A 695 4.28 -11.98 -15.24
N MET A 696 3.36 -12.73 -14.62
CA MET A 696 3.69 -13.79 -13.67
C MET A 696 4.57 -14.88 -14.29
N ALA A 697 4.36 -15.20 -15.57
CA ALA A 697 5.17 -16.18 -16.28
C ALA A 697 6.63 -15.74 -16.52
N GLN A 698 6.93 -14.44 -16.39
CA GLN A 698 8.25 -13.85 -16.66
C GLN A 698 8.96 -13.34 -15.40
N TRP A 699 8.35 -13.48 -14.22
CA TRP A 699 9.03 -13.10 -12.98
C TRP A 699 10.27 -13.95 -12.75
N GLY A 700 11.39 -13.26 -12.56
CA GLY A 700 12.65 -13.86 -12.13
C GLY A 700 12.76 -13.86 -10.61
N THR A 701 13.77 -14.56 -10.08
CA THR A 701 14.23 -14.39 -8.70
C THR A 701 15.62 -13.78 -8.72
N ALA A 702 15.86 -12.80 -7.86
CA ALA A 702 17.20 -12.31 -7.62
C ALA A 702 17.92 -13.19 -6.58
N ALA A 703 19.22 -13.39 -6.77
CA ALA A 703 20.06 -14.17 -5.88
C ALA A 703 20.99 -13.23 -5.08
N SER A 704 21.13 -13.50 -3.78
CA SER A 704 22.08 -12.81 -2.89
C SER A 704 22.54 -13.76 -1.78
N GLY A 705 23.76 -13.54 -1.28
CA GLY A 705 24.43 -14.51 -0.40
C GLY A 705 24.89 -13.95 0.93
N PRO A 706 25.17 -14.83 1.92
CA PRO A 706 25.72 -14.39 3.20
C PRO A 706 27.13 -13.81 3.09
N ALA A 707 27.87 -14.09 2.00
CA ALA A 707 29.20 -13.54 1.75
C ALA A 707 29.18 -12.12 1.13
N ARG A 708 28.00 -11.58 0.85
CA ARG A 708 27.82 -10.22 0.30
C ARG A 708 28.36 -9.15 1.26
N PRO A 709 29.08 -8.12 0.76
CA PRO A 709 29.37 -6.92 1.54
C PRO A 709 28.09 -6.22 1.98
N VAL A 710 28.13 -5.64 3.18
CA VAL A 710 26.98 -4.89 3.68
C VAL A 710 27.10 -3.45 3.24
N PHE A 711 26.09 -2.99 2.51
CA PHE A 711 26.02 -1.60 2.07
C PHE A 711 25.12 -0.83 3.03
N LEU A 712 25.69 0.14 3.73
CA LEU A 712 24.96 0.98 4.69
C LEU A 712 24.85 2.40 4.16
N LEU A 713 23.72 3.05 4.40
CA LEU A 713 23.58 4.50 4.25
C LEU A 713 23.70 5.17 5.61
N GLY A 714 24.68 6.07 5.77
CA GLY A 714 24.87 6.82 7.02
C GLY A 714 26.11 7.72 7.01
N ASP A 715 26.39 8.35 8.16
CA ASP A 715 27.63 9.11 8.37
C ASP A 715 28.76 8.15 8.77
N PRO A 716 29.87 8.04 8.01
CA PRO A 716 31.01 7.21 8.37
C PRO A 716 31.52 7.38 9.81
N ALA A 717 31.42 8.58 10.39
CA ALA A 717 31.84 8.83 11.76
C ALA A 717 31.08 7.99 12.79
N ASP A 718 29.80 7.67 12.53
CA ASP A 718 28.97 6.85 13.41
C ASP A 718 29.43 5.39 13.44
N PHE A 719 30.17 4.95 12.43
CA PHE A 719 30.57 3.55 12.24
C PHE A 719 32.09 3.32 12.45
N ALA A 720 32.85 4.35 12.82
CA ALA A 720 34.31 4.31 12.96
C ALA A 720 34.83 3.23 13.93
N CYS A 721 34.01 2.83 14.91
CA CYS A 721 34.37 1.85 15.95
C CYS A 721 33.84 0.44 15.70
N LEU A 722 33.24 0.17 14.55
CA LEU A 722 32.76 -1.16 14.23
C LEU A 722 33.90 -2.09 13.82
N ASP A 723 33.82 -3.31 14.32
CA ASP A 723 34.63 -4.44 13.87
C ASP A 723 33.69 -5.47 13.26
N SER A 724 34.07 -6.04 12.13
CA SER A 724 33.29 -7.04 11.42
C SER A 724 34.21 -8.04 10.73
N ASP A 725 33.81 -9.30 10.75
CA ASP A 725 34.43 -10.39 10.00
C ASP A 725 34.03 -10.39 8.52
N ARG A 726 33.17 -9.44 8.10
CA ARG A 726 32.75 -9.23 6.72
C ARG A 726 32.96 -7.77 6.29
N PRO A 727 33.20 -7.50 5.00
CA PRO A 727 33.27 -6.13 4.52
C PRO A 727 31.95 -5.37 4.71
N ILE A 728 32.01 -4.20 5.35
CA ILE A 728 30.90 -3.24 5.39
C ILE A 728 31.35 -1.97 4.68
N ILE A 729 30.53 -1.48 3.75
CA ILE A 729 30.76 -0.25 3.01
C ILE A 729 29.71 0.77 3.42
N VAL A 730 30.15 1.87 4.03
CA VAL A 730 29.29 2.95 4.49
C VAL A 730 29.27 4.07 3.45
N TYR A 731 28.11 4.26 2.84
CA TYR A 731 27.83 5.30 1.86
C TYR A 731 27.17 6.51 2.53
N SER A 732 27.63 7.71 2.17
CA SER A 732 26.90 8.96 2.42
C SER A 732 25.85 9.19 1.32
N LYS A 733 24.91 10.13 1.53
CA LYS A 733 23.97 10.55 0.47
C LYS A 733 24.67 10.98 -0.82
N ARG A 734 25.85 11.60 -0.72
CA ARG A 734 26.67 12.00 -1.86
C ARG A 734 27.20 10.78 -2.63
N HIS A 735 27.60 9.71 -1.94
CA HIS A 735 28.09 8.51 -2.59
C HIS A 735 26.98 7.82 -3.39
N LEU A 736 25.72 7.85 -2.93
CA LEU A 736 24.60 7.28 -3.67
C LEU A 736 24.34 7.97 -5.01
N VAL A 737 24.53 9.29 -5.09
CA VAL A 737 24.43 10.03 -6.37
C VAL A 737 25.49 9.55 -7.36
N ALA A 738 26.71 9.25 -6.89
CA ALA A 738 27.76 8.71 -7.73
C ALA A 738 27.49 7.23 -8.13
N LEU A 739 26.98 6.42 -7.21
CA LEU A 739 26.61 5.02 -7.46
C LEU A 739 25.45 4.86 -8.44
N ALA A 740 24.52 5.82 -8.49
CA ALA A 740 23.33 5.72 -9.35
C ALA A 740 23.66 5.54 -10.86
N ARG A 741 24.88 5.93 -11.28
CA ARG A 741 25.39 5.73 -12.64
C ARG A 741 26.10 4.40 -12.85
N LYS A 742 26.40 3.67 -11.78
CA LYS A 742 27.08 2.36 -11.80
C LYS A 742 26.11 1.21 -11.58
N SER A 743 25.23 1.38 -10.61
CA SER A 743 24.18 0.43 -10.27
C SER A 743 22.85 1.19 -10.25
N PRO A 744 21.92 0.89 -11.17
CA PRO A 744 20.66 1.59 -11.21
C PRO A 744 19.88 1.21 -9.97
N ASP A 745 19.36 2.21 -9.25
CA ASP A 745 18.48 1.94 -8.12
C ASP A 745 19.13 1.11 -6.98
N PHE A 746 20.38 1.44 -6.66
CA PHE A 746 21.14 0.82 -5.57
C PHE A 746 20.46 1.07 -4.20
N HIS A 747 20.01 0.00 -3.53
CA HIS A 747 19.35 0.06 -2.21
C HIS A 747 20.31 -0.37 -1.09
N PRO A 748 21.08 0.57 -0.50
CA PRO A 748 21.78 0.28 0.73
C PRO A 748 20.78 0.07 1.86
N VAL A 749 21.17 -0.69 2.88
CA VAL A 749 20.38 -0.75 4.11
C VAL A 749 20.45 0.62 4.78
N THR A 750 19.29 1.23 4.96
CA THR A 750 19.16 2.46 5.72
C THR A 750 18.75 2.11 7.13
N MET A 751 19.57 2.52 8.09
CA MET A 751 19.25 2.43 9.50
C MET A 751 18.90 3.82 10.02
N PRO A 752 17.62 4.12 10.27
CA PRO A 752 17.25 5.28 11.07
C PRO A 752 17.83 5.15 12.48
N LYS A 753 17.81 6.28 13.18
CA LYS A 753 18.28 6.38 14.56
C LYS A 753 17.55 5.36 15.43
N ILE A 754 18.30 4.60 16.25
CA ILE A 754 17.70 3.75 17.28
C ILE A 754 16.97 4.66 18.27
N VAL A 755 15.67 4.45 18.42
CA VAL A 755 14.86 5.12 19.43
C VAL A 755 15.08 4.37 20.73
N PHE A 756 15.63 5.02 21.75
CA PHE A 756 15.90 4.43 23.06
C PHE A 756 14.89 4.91 24.10
N ASN A 757 14.66 4.08 25.10
CA ASN A 757 14.10 4.56 26.36
C ASN A 757 15.14 5.43 27.11
N ARG A 758 14.69 6.20 28.10
CA ARG A 758 15.51 7.11 28.92
C ARG A 758 16.68 6.39 29.60
N ALA A 759 16.48 5.12 30.01
CA ALA A 759 17.51 4.29 30.63
C ALA A 759 18.53 3.69 29.63
N ARG A 760 18.26 3.78 28.32
CA ARG A 760 19.05 3.20 27.22
C ARG A 760 19.35 1.72 27.41
N ASP A 761 18.38 0.98 27.94
CA ASP A 761 18.41 -0.48 28.08
C ASP A 761 17.33 -1.17 27.22
N ARG A 762 16.48 -0.38 26.56
CA ARG A 762 15.56 -0.80 25.50
C ARG A 762 15.64 0.16 24.34
N GLY A 763 15.47 -0.35 23.13
CA GLY A 763 15.30 0.48 21.96
C GLY A 763 14.54 -0.24 20.85
N TYR A 764 14.10 0.50 19.84
CA TYR A 764 13.63 -0.08 18.60
C TYR A 764 14.22 0.68 17.41
N VAL A 765 14.21 0.02 16.26
CA VAL A 765 14.72 0.58 15.01
C VAL A 765 13.92 -0.01 13.87
N GLU A 766 13.33 0.87 13.07
CA GLU A 766 12.81 0.48 11.76
C GLU A 766 14.00 0.35 10.82
N TRP A 767 13.97 -0.55 9.85
CA TRP A 767 15.02 -0.66 8.85
C TRP A 767 14.39 -0.86 7.49
N SER A 768 15.05 -0.36 6.46
CA SER A 768 14.63 -0.54 5.07
C SER A 768 15.82 -0.92 4.21
N ALA A 769 15.58 -1.85 3.29
CA ALA A 769 16.46 -2.24 2.20
C ALA A 769 15.74 -2.01 0.86
N GLY A 770 15.10 -0.84 0.71
CA GLY A 770 14.26 -0.52 -0.44
C GLY A 770 12.85 -1.07 -0.26
N TRP A 771 12.54 -2.15 -0.97
CA TRP A 771 11.21 -2.76 -1.06
C TRP A 771 10.89 -3.74 0.07
N THR A 772 11.90 -4.08 0.90
CA THR A 772 11.69 -4.82 2.15
C THR A 772 12.18 -4.01 3.34
N GLY A 773 11.60 -4.31 4.48
CA GLY A 773 12.09 -3.78 5.73
C GLY A 773 11.37 -4.40 6.90
N GLY A 774 11.55 -3.78 8.05
CA GLY A 774 10.90 -4.22 9.26
C GLY A 774 11.30 -3.40 10.45
N THR A 775 11.04 -3.96 11.62
CA THR A 775 11.36 -3.31 12.88
C THR A 775 11.94 -4.32 13.84
N PHE A 776 13.06 -3.94 14.43
CA PHE A 776 13.70 -4.69 15.49
C PHE A 776 13.48 -4.02 16.84
N ARG A 777 13.24 -4.84 17.85
CA ARG A 777 13.29 -4.49 19.28
C ARG A 777 14.65 -4.89 19.83
N LEU A 778 15.26 -4.01 20.61
CA LEU A 778 16.52 -4.20 21.28
C LEU A 778 16.29 -4.19 22.80
N ARG A 779 16.86 -5.17 23.51
CA ARG A 779 16.81 -5.27 24.98
C ARG A 779 18.20 -5.56 25.55
N PHE A 780 18.65 -4.76 26.50
CA PHE A 780 19.93 -4.95 27.19
C PHE A 780 19.72 -5.86 28.40
N VAL A 781 20.12 -7.13 28.27
CA VAL A 781 19.92 -8.19 29.28
C VAL A 781 21.23 -8.95 29.48
N ASP A 782 21.61 -9.24 30.72
CA ASP A 782 22.85 -9.95 31.06
C ASP A 782 24.12 -9.32 30.45
N ASN A 783 24.18 -7.99 30.45
CA ASN A 783 25.26 -7.19 29.87
C ASN A 783 25.45 -7.36 28.34
N ARG A 784 24.39 -7.73 27.61
CA ARG A 784 24.39 -7.88 26.15
C ARG A 784 23.08 -7.39 25.55
N TRP A 785 23.12 -6.96 24.29
CA TRP A 785 21.91 -6.65 23.53
C TRP A 785 21.31 -7.92 22.93
N ARG A 786 20.01 -8.11 23.17
CA ARG A 786 19.17 -9.11 22.50
C ARG A 786 18.26 -8.39 21.51
N ILE A 787 18.10 -8.96 20.32
CA ILE A 787 17.34 -8.34 19.23
C ILE A 787 16.25 -9.29 18.75
N ASP A 788 15.00 -8.80 18.79
CA ASP A 788 13.81 -9.52 18.36
C ASP A 788 13.18 -8.81 17.14
N THR A 789 12.71 -9.57 16.15
CA THR A 789 11.90 -9.02 15.06
C THR A 789 10.48 -8.78 15.56
N ILE A 790 9.99 -7.55 15.46
CA ILE A 790 8.63 -7.16 15.89
C ILE A 790 7.76 -6.61 14.75
N GLY A 791 8.34 -6.37 13.58
CA GLY A 791 7.64 -6.09 12.34
C GLY A 791 8.49 -6.47 11.12
N SER A 792 7.84 -6.82 10.02
CA SER A 792 8.44 -6.97 8.71
C SER A 792 7.42 -6.60 7.64
N TRP A 793 7.89 -6.14 6.50
CA TRP A 793 7.05 -5.71 5.40
C TRP A 793 7.76 -5.89 4.05
N ILE A 794 6.93 -5.97 3.02
CA ILE A 794 7.28 -6.03 1.61
C ILE A 794 6.31 -5.05 0.92
N THR A 795 6.81 -4.04 0.19
CA THR A 795 5.99 -3.02 -0.49
C THR A 795 5.60 -3.44 -1.90
#